data_AF-A0A195BFM2-F1
#
_entry.id   AF-A0A195BFM2-F1
#
_cell.length_a   1.000
_cell.length_b   1.000
_cell.length_c   1.000
_cell.angle_alpha   90.00
_cell.angle_beta   90.00
_cell.angle_gamma   90.00
#
_symmetry.space_group_name_H-M   'P 1'
#
loop_
_entity.id
_entity.type
_entity.pdbx_description
1 polymer ?
#
loop_
_entity_poly.entity_id
_entity_poly.type
_entity_poly.pdbx_seq_one_letter_code
_entity_poly.pdbx_strand_id
1 'polypeptide(L)'
;MIWLLLFIIHETSANNGNTVLRDLGEKEYSLIKAKSSLPQHGKCWHTALQTLESNCDKLNDYEHSLLALQLANCFLEDSGHTTYSCHFSETEDERRKCIGDMTDRAFSVYNEFYTHATHICFFLNHEAWQTEVENTIKLLFQISSRMKDQLLEASEMQGVILNSQKEGLRIQNELLDHGKELGTVLKTSSDTVSNMVSDFKESAKDQKELLYEIFSYIRTFQSWIIGEVSWFQSIIFYTVSCILCALFSSSRRTVDARVALFSILSLNIVIERILVQYYDKIILQSPDDKAHLLSTTWLCRKIALILCAITLFCTYYYYKDGQLENYKALQRIEQQLNIIQKTPIISNIDQPIRASTEESLQYIRQSLKSEEMDHLEGTHFDRLIPHVFVTFGASGDLAKKKIYPTLWWLFRDNLLPKPTTFVGYARSKLTIQQLREKCHPYMKVKSNEEEKYEEFWKLNHYIAGSYDQKKDFEQLNRKLENFEKGNTAHRLFYLALPPNVYESVTTRIRLTCMGDKGWTRIIIEKPFGRDAASSQKLSDHLATLFSEDQIYRIDHYLGKEMVQNLMTLRFGNRVFNPTWNRDNVASVQITFKEPFGTQGRGGYFDEFGIIRDVMQNHLVQILSLVAMEKPASCHPDDIRDEKVKVLRCIKNVQLNQVVLGQYIGDPDAEDPEARLGYLDDTTVPAGSNTPTFAFAILKINNERWDGVPFILRCGKALNERKAEVRVQYQDVPGDIFDGKAKRNELVIRVQPGEALYIKMMTKSPGITFDMEETELDFTYDSRYKGLKLPDAYERLILDVFCGSQMHFVRNDELHEAWRIFTPLLHQIEKEKILPVPYKYGSRGPKEADEMAKKHNFAYYGSYKWIKP
;
A
#
# COMPACT_ATOMS: atom_id res chain seq x y z
N MET A 1 24.14 37.30 27.74
CA MET A 1 23.67 36.98 29.10
C MET A 1 22.27 37.51 29.38
N ILE A 2 22.01 38.82 29.21
CA ILE A 2 20.66 39.42 29.38
C ILE A 2 19.63 38.84 28.38
N TRP A 3 20.07 38.52 27.15
CA TRP A 3 19.25 37.85 26.15
C TRP A 3 18.85 36.40 26.51
N LEU A 4 19.70 35.69 27.27
CA LEU A 4 19.41 34.33 27.75
C LEU A 4 18.45 34.34 28.95
N LEU A 5 18.54 35.35 29.80
CA LEU A 5 17.61 35.57 30.91
C LEU A 5 16.21 35.97 30.41
N LEU A 6 16.11 36.78 29.35
CA LEU A 6 14.82 37.12 28.73
C LEU A 6 14.16 35.91 28.06
N PHE A 7 14.93 34.99 27.47
CA PHE A 7 14.40 33.77 26.86
C PHE A 7 13.84 32.79 27.91
N ILE A 8 14.55 32.61 29.03
CA ILE A 8 14.11 31.73 30.13
C ILE A 8 12.88 32.31 30.87
N ILE A 9 12.78 33.63 31.00
CA ILE A 9 11.59 34.27 31.59
C ILE A 9 10.38 34.18 30.64
N HIS A 10 10.60 34.20 29.32
CA HIS A 10 9.52 34.04 28.35
C HIS A 10 9.01 32.59 28.26
N GLU A 11 9.90 31.58 28.32
CA GLU A 11 9.50 30.17 28.35
C GLU A 11 8.84 29.76 29.68
N THR A 12 9.31 30.27 30.81
CA THR A 12 8.66 29.98 32.12
C THR A 12 7.31 30.68 32.27
N SER A 13 7.11 31.87 31.66
CA SER A 13 5.82 32.55 31.63
C SER A 13 4.82 31.91 30.64
N ALA A 14 5.28 31.43 29.48
CA ALA A 14 4.42 30.81 28.47
C ALA A 14 3.93 29.42 28.91
N ASN A 15 4.78 28.64 29.60
CA ASN A 15 4.38 27.32 30.12
C ASN A 15 3.36 27.42 31.26
N ASN A 16 3.39 28.50 32.04
CA ASN A 16 2.44 28.74 33.12
C ASN A 16 1.08 29.27 32.61
N GLY A 17 1.06 29.96 31.47
CA GLY A 17 -0.18 30.45 30.84
C GLY A 17 -1.01 29.32 30.25
N ASN A 18 -0.37 28.37 29.57
CA ASN A 18 -1.05 27.24 28.94
C ASN A 18 -1.64 26.26 29.97
N THR A 19 -0.96 26.02 31.08
CA THR A 19 -1.49 25.19 32.18
C THR A 19 -2.69 25.85 32.85
N VAL A 20 -2.63 27.16 33.11
CA VAL A 20 -3.74 27.91 33.70
C VAL A 20 -4.97 27.92 32.79
N LEU A 21 -4.79 28.12 31.47
CA LEU A 21 -5.88 28.08 30.48
C LEU A 21 -6.53 26.70 30.39
N ARG A 22 -5.72 25.63 30.43
CA ARG A 22 -6.21 24.25 30.44
C ARG A 22 -7.03 23.96 31.70
N ASP A 23 -6.52 24.32 32.88
CA ASP A 23 -7.19 24.04 34.16
C ASP A 23 -8.50 24.86 34.31
N LEU A 24 -8.54 26.10 33.77
CA LEU A 24 -9.77 26.89 33.65
C LEU A 24 -10.78 26.22 32.71
N GLY A 25 -10.32 25.79 31.53
CA GLY A 25 -11.14 25.10 30.53
C GLY A 25 -11.73 23.79 31.04
N GLU A 26 -10.95 22.98 31.76
CA GLU A 26 -11.41 21.75 32.39
C GLU A 26 -12.54 22.01 33.39
N LYS A 27 -12.39 23.06 34.21
CA LYS A 27 -13.37 23.43 35.23
C LYS A 27 -14.68 23.92 34.62
N GLU A 28 -14.59 24.76 33.58
CA GLU A 28 -15.74 25.31 32.86
C GLU A 28 -16.47 24.21 32.05
N TYR A 29 -15.71 23.33 31.39
CA TYR A 29 -16.23 22.16 30.68
C TYR A 29 -16.98 21.22 31.63
N SER A 30 -16.39 20.91 32.79
CA SER A 30 -17.01 20.05 33.81
C SER A 30 -18.34 20.63 34.32
N LEU A 31 -18.42 21.96 34.45
CA LEU A 31 -19.62 22.66 34.89
C LEU A 31 -20.74 22.60 33.84
N ILE A 32 -20.41 22.81 32.56
CA ILE A 32 -21.36 22.68 31.45
C ILE A 32 -21.82 21.21 31.30
N LYS A 33 -20.90 20.27 31.42
CA LYS A 33 -21.18 18.83 31.39
C LYS A 33 -22.12 18.41 32.51
N ALA A 34 -21.92 18.90 33.73
CA ALA A 34 -22.84 18.68 34.84
C ALA A 34 -24.24 19.25 34.56
N LYS A 35 -24.34 20.48 34.02
CA LYS A 35 -25.63 21.08 33.64
C LYS A 35 -26.35 20.32 32.53
N SER A 36 -25.62 19.79 31.55
CA SER A 36 -26.17 18.99 30.45
C SER A 36 -26.87 17.70 30.93
N SER A 37 -26.52 17.21 32.12
CA SER A 37 -27.09 15.99 32.70
C SER A 37 -28.40 16.21 33.49
N LEU A 38 -28.88 17.45 33.63
CA LEU A 38 -30.07 17.79 34.42
C LEU A 38 -31.39 17.59 33.65
N PRO A 39 -32.47 17.03 34.24
CA PRO A 39 -33.69 16.66 33.49
C PRO A 39 -34.56 17.80 32.95
N GLN A 40 -34.66 18.94 33.64
CA GLN A 40 -35.55 20.06 33.23
C GLN A 40 -34.84 21.15 32.41
N HIS A 41 -33.53 21.30 32.56
CA HIS A 41 -32.72 22.35 31.92
C HIS A 41 -31.60 21.80 31.01
N GLY A 42 -31.33 20.49 31.06
CA GLY A 42 -30.17 19.89 30.39
C GLY A 42 -30.27 19.83 28.86
N LYS A 43 -31.44 19.98 28.25
CA LYS A 43 -31.59 19.86 26.79
C LYS A 43 -30.83 20.96 26.03
N CYS A 44 -30.91 22.22 26.47
CA CYS A 44 -30.16 23.33 25.87
C CYS A 44 -28.65 23.11 26.04
N TRP A 45 -28.22 22.83 27.28
CA TRP A 45 -26.82 22.58 27.61
C TRP A 45 -26.24 21.34 26.92
N HIS A 46 -27.04 20.30 26.66
CA HIS A 46 -26.61 19.10 25.94
C HIS A 46 -26.33 19.41 24.47
N THR A 47 -27.20 20.17 23.81
CA THR A 47 -26.97 20.63 22.43
C THR A 47 -25.77 21.57 22.34
N ALA A 48 -25.62 22.50 23.29
CA ALA A 48 -24.46 23.39 23.34
C ALA A 48 -23.15 22.62 23.57
N LEU A 49 -23.15 21.61 24.45
CA LEU A 49 -21.99 20.76 24.72
C LEU A 49 -21.58 19.94 23.50
N GLN A 50 -22.54 19.32 22.79
CA GLN A 50 -22.25 18.58 21.56
C GLN A 50 -21.66 19.47 20.46
N THR A 51 -22.19 20.69 20.32
CA THR A 51 -21.66 21.66 19.34
C THR A 51 -20.25 22.09 19.71
N LEU A 52 -19.98 22.24 21.01
CA LEU A 52 -18.65 22.59 21.51
C LEU A 52 -17.65 21.45 21.28
N GLU A 53 -17.99 20.20 21.61
CA GLU A 53 -17.11 19.03 21.39
C GLU A 53 -16.79 18.76 19.92
N SER A 54 -17.67 19.14 19.00
CA SER A 54 -17.52 18.87 17.56
C SER A 54 -16.85 19.98 16.75
N ASN A 55 -16.81 21.23 17.26
CA ASN A 55 -16.35 22.40 16.49
C ASN A 55 -15.11 23.10 17.08
N CYS A 56 -14.55 22.62 18.20
CA CYS A 56 -13.36 23.23 18.83
C CYS A 56 -12.07 23.15 17.98
N ASP A 57 -12.02 22.25 17.00
CA ASP A 57 -10.95 22.12 16.00
C ASP A 57 -11.03 23.20 14.91
N LYS A 58 -12.20 23.85 14.75
CA LYS A 58 -12.51 24.85 13.71
C LYS A 58 -12.81 26.24 14.27
N LEU A 59 -12.35 26.53 15.49
CA LEU A 59 -12.65 27.76 16.24
C LEU A 59 -12.11 29.03 15.52
N ASN A 60 -12.91 29.58 14.61
CA ASN A 60 -12.74 30.91 14.04
C ASN A 60 -13.70 31.91 14.73
N ASP A 61 -13.54 33.22 14.48
CA ASP A 61 -14.36 34.25 15.14
C ASP A 61 -15.88 34.04 14.99
N TYR A 62 -16.30 33.44 13.86
CA TYR A 62 -17.69 33.14 13.56
C TYR A 62 -18.24 31.99 14.42
N GLU A 63 -17.55 30.85 14.44
CA GLU A 63 -17.91 29.68 15.26
C GLU A 63 -17.83 30.00 16.75
N HIS A 64 -16.83 30.80 17.14
CA HIS A 64 -16.63 31.24 18.50
C HIS A 64 -17.80 32.10 19.00
N SER A 65 -18.22 33.08 18.20
CA SER A 65 -19.40 33.89 18.50
C SER A 65 -20.68 33.06 18.57
N LEU A 66 -20.84 32.06 17.69
CA LEU A 66 -22.01 31.18 17.67
C LEU A 66 -22.10 30.30 18.93
N LEU A 67 -20.99 29.68 19.32
CA LEU A 67 -20.87 28.87 20.54
C LEU A 67 -21.16 29.70 21.79
N ALA A 68 -20.59 30.91 21.86
CA ALA A 68 -20.83 31.83 22.96
C ALA A 68 -22.30 32.25 23.07
N LEU A 69 -22.96 32.52 21.95
CA LEU A 69 -24.40 32.84 21.90
C LEU A 69 -25.28 31.67 22.34
N GLN A 70 -24.94 30.44 21.96
CA GLN A 70 -25.68 29.25 22.38
C GLN A 70 -25.56 29.04 23.89
N LEU A 71 -24.34 29.13 24.44
CA LEU A 71 -24.09 29.00 25.88
C LEU A 71 -24.75 30.12 26.69
N ALA A 72 -24.68 31.36 26.19
CA ALA A 72 -25.33 32.51 26.83
C ALA A 72 -26.84 32.37 26.85
N ASN A 73 -27.46 31.88 25.76
CA ASN A 73 -28.90 31.63 25.70
C ASN A 73 -29.34 30.54 26.68
N CYS A 74 -28.60 29.43 26.81
CA CYS A 74 -28.91 28.41 27.80
C CYS A 74 -28.82 28.97 29.24
N PHE A 75 -27.86 29.85 29.51
CA PHE A 75 -27.74 30.51 30.82
C PHE A 75 -28.88 31.50 31.10
N LEU A 76 -29.27 32.29 30.11
CA LEU A 76 -30.36 33.26 30.22
C LEU A 76 -31.70 32.54 30.41
N GLU A 77 -31.93 31.44 29.69
CA GLU A 77 -33.10 30.58 29.82
C GLU A 77 -33.21 29.98 31.23
N ASP A 78 -32.11 29.41 31.75
CA ASP A 78 -32.05 28.89 33.12
C ASP A 78 -32.30 29.95 34.20
N SER A 79 -31.94 31.20 33.90
CA SER A 79 -32.09 32.33 34.82
C SER A 79 -33.46 33.03 34.69
N GLY A 80 -34.34 32.55 33.81
CA GLY A 80 -35.66 33.15 33.56
C GLY A 80 -35.61 34.50 32.84
N HIS A 81 -34.52 34.78 32.13
CA HIS A 81 -34.33 36.00 31.33
C HIS A 81 -34.66 35.78 29.85
N THR A 82 -34.90 36.86 29.13
CA THR A 82 -35.17 36.83 27.69
C THR A 82 -33.96 36.34 26.91
N THR A 83 -34.14 35.32 26.07
CA THR A 83 -33.13 34.80 25.16
C THR A 83 -33.15 35.55 23.83
N TYR A 84 -32.06 35.45 23.07
CA TYR A 84 -31.85 36.19 21.83
C TYR A 84 -31.53 35.25 20.67
N SER A 85 -32.28 35.37 19.58
CA SER A 85 -32.18 34.52 18.38
C SER A 85 -30.95 34.82 17.50
N CYS A 86 -29.95 35.55 18.00
CA CYS A 86 -28.80 36.01 17.20
C CYS A 86 -27.95 34.88 16.58
N HIS A 87 -28.07 33.66 17.11
CA HIS A 87 -27.40 32.47 16.59
C HIS A 87 -28.05 31.91 15.31
N PHE A 88 -29.25 32.38 14.92
CA PHE A 88 -29.92 32.00 13.68
C PHE A 88 -29.65 32.96 12.50
N SER A 89 -28.88 34.04 12.72
CA SER A 89 -28.55 35.00 11.66
C SER A 89 -27.57 34.41 10.64
N GLU A 90 -27.95 34.46 9.36
CA GLU A 90 -27.17 33.93 8.22
C GLU A 90 -25.96 34.80 7.87
N THR A 91 -25.96 36.09 8.23
CA THR A 91 -24.87 37.03 7.96
C THR A 91 -24.23 37.60 9.24
N GLU A 92 -22.92 37.89 9.19
CA GLU A 92 -22.15 38.40 10.34
C GLU A 92 -22.62 39.80 10.78
N ASP A 93 -23.02 40.66 9.84
CA ASP A 93 -23.51 42.01 10.11
C ASP A 93 -24.86 42.00 10.84
N GLU A 94 -25.78 41.10 10.46
CA GLU A 94 -27.05 40.92 11.16
C GLU A 94 -26.85 40.40 12.57
N ARG A 95 -25.89 39.49 12.75
CA ARG A 95 -25.52 38.97 14.08
C ARG A 95 -24.94 40.05 14.97
N ARG A 96 -24.01 40.86 14.47
CA ARG A 96 -23.42 42.00 15.21
C ARG A 96 -24.47 43.00 15.62
N LYS A 97 -25.42 43.31 14.73
CA LYS A 97 -26.56 44.18 15.05
C LYS A 97 -27.44 43.58 16.14
N CYS A 98 -27.76 42.28 16.05
CA CYS A 98 -28.54 41.57 17.07
C CYS A 98 -27.85 41.54 18.44
N ILE A 99 -26.52 41.35 18.47
CA ILE A 99 -25.72 41.42 19.71
C ILE A 99 -25.74 42.86 20.27
N GLY A 100 -25.65 43.87 19.41
CA GLY A 100 -25.71 45.28 19.81
C GLY A 100 -27.06 45.71 20.42
N ASP A 101 -28.14 45.01 20.09
CA ASP A 101 -29.49 45.25 20.62
C ASP A 101 -29.77 44.48 21.94
N MET A 102 -28.79 43.72 22.45
CA MET A 102 -28.91 43.01 23.73
C MET A 102 -28.94 43.97 24.92
N THR A 103 -29.60 43.56 26.00
CA THR A 103 -29.46 44.26 27.29
C THR A 103 -28.03 44.13 27.83
N ASP A 104 -27.56 45.11 28.61
CA ASP A 104 -26.21 45.10 29.22
C ASP A 104 -25.91 43.78 29.94
N ARG A 105 -26.92 43.19 30.59
CA ARG A 105 -26.81 41.90 31.27
C ARG A 105 -26.61 40.74 30.30
N ALA A 106 -27.40 40.66 29.24
CA ALA A 106 -27.27 39.61 28.23
C ALA A 106 -25.94 39.72 27.47
N PHE A 107 -25.51 40.94 27.16
CA PHE A 107 -24.21 41.20 26.54
C PHE A 107 -23.04 40.82 27.46
N SER A 108 -23.14 41.10 28.77
CA SER A 108 -22.14 40.66 29.75
C SER A 108 -22.02 39.14 29.82
N VAL A 109 -23.16 38.43 29.84
CA VAL A 109 -23.19 36.95 29.85
C VAL A 109 -22.60 36.39 28.56
N TYR A 110 -22.90 37.00 27.40
CA TYR A 110 -22.30 36.63 26.13
C TYR A 110 -20.77 36.76 26.15
N ASN A 111 -20.21 37.88 26.64
CA ASN A 111 -18.75 38.06 26.71
C ASN A 111 -18.07 37.08 27.68
N GLU A 112 -18.74 36.73 28.77
CA GLU A 112 -18.27 35.72 29.71
C GLU A 112 -18.18 34.35 29.04
N PHE A 113 -19.25 33.90 28.37
CA PHE A 113 -19.25 32.63 27.64
C PHE A 113 -18.39 32.63 26.37
N TYR A 114 -18.13 33.80 25.79
CA TYR A 114 -17.12 33.96 24.75
C TYR A 114 -15.74 33.58 25.28
N THR A 115 -15.37 34.06 26.46
CA THR A 115 -14.09 33.69 27.08
C THR A 115 -14.07 32.21 27.47
N HIS A 116 -15.16 31.69 28.03
CA HIS A 116 -15.24 30.28 28.42
C HIS A 116 -15.10 29.32 27.23
N ALA A 117 -15.71 29.64 26.09
CA ALA A 117 -15.59 28.83 24.88
C ALA A 117 -14.12 28.67 24.44
N THR A 118 -13.29 29.72 24.59
CA THR A 118 -11.85 29.66 24.29
C THR A 118 -11.11 28.72 25.23
N HIS A 119 -11.34 28.83 26.53
CA HIS A 119 -10.67 27.99 27.53
C HIS A 119 -11.04 26.52 27.33
N ILE A 120 -12.33 26.23 27.14
CA ILE A 120 -12.82 24.87 26.98
C ILE A 120 -12.26 24.23 25.70
N CYS A 121 -12.28 24.96 24.57
CA CYS A 121 -11.70 24.43 23.34
C CYS A 121 -10.18 24.22 23.44
N PHE A 122 -9.48 25.07 24.18
CA PHE A 122 -8.06 24.85 24.46
C PHE A 122 -7.83 23.54 25.24
N PHE A 123 -8.66 23.26 26.26
CA PHE A 123 -8.61 22.02 27.04
C PHE A 123 -8.90 20.78 26.17
N LEU A 124 -9.99 20.79 25.38
CA LEU A 124 -10.37 19.64 24.55
C LEU A 124 -9.34 19.32 23.47
N ASN A 125 -8.77 20.34 22.83
CA ASN A 125 -7.71 20.15 21.85
C ASN A 125 -6.41 19.62 22.50
N HIS A 126 -6.13 20.01 23.73
CA HIS A 126 -4.99 19.49 24.48
C HIS A 126 -5.16 17.99 24.84
N GLU A 127 -6.34 17.57 25.29
CA GLU A 127 -6.66 16.16 25.57
C GLU A 127 -6.56 15.27 24.32
N ALA A 128 -7.07 15.76 23.18
CA ALA A 128 -6.97 15.07 21.91
C ALA A 128 -5.49 14.87 21.49
N TRP A 129 -4.68 15.93 21.63
CA TRP A 129 -3.25 15.88 21.33
C TRP A 129 -2.48 14.92 22.23
N GLN A 130 -2.76 14.90 23.55
CA GLN A 130 -2.13 13.96 24.48
C GLN A 130 -2.43 12.50 24.11
N THR A 131 -3.68 12.21 23.74
CA THR A 131 -4.11 10.87 23.32
C THR A 131 -3.36 10.41 22.06
N GLU A 132 -3.19 11.31 21.09
CA GLU A 132 -2.44 11.03 19.86
C GLU A 132 -0.94 10.80 20.12
N VAL A 133 -0.35 11.58 21.03
CA VAL A 133 1.05 11.42 21.45
C VAL A 133 1.27 10.07 22.16
N GLU A 134 0.39 9.67 23.07
CA GLU A 134 0.47 8.36 23.73
C GLU A 134 0.37 7.19 22.73
N ASN A 135 -0.53 7.28 21.76
CA ASN A 135 -0.69 6.28 20.72
C ASN A 135 0.56 6.18 19.84
N THR A 136 1.16 7.32 19.52
CA THR A 136 2.42 7.39 18.77
C THR A 136 3.58 6.76 19.55
N ILE A 137 3.67 7.00 20.86
CA ILE A 137 4.68 6.38 21.73
C ILE A 137 4.50 4.85 21.79
N LYS A 138 3.25 4.36 21.91
CA LYS A 138 2.95 2.92 21.88
C LYS A 138 3.37 2.28 20.55
N LEU A 139 3.11 2.96 19.44
CA LEU A 139 3.52 2.50 18.10
C LEU A 139 5.04 2.46 17.95
N LEU A 140 5.75 3.50 18.40
CA LEU A 140 7.21 3.55 18.42
C LEU A 140 7.81 2.41 19.24
N PHE A 141 7.22 2.10 20.40
CA PHE A 141 7.64 0.98 21.24
C PHE A 141 7.48 -0.37 20.52
N GLN A 142 6.35 -0.59 19.85
CA GLN A 142 6.10 -1.82 19.07
C GLN A 142 7.09 -1.96 17.91
N ILE A 143 7.35 -0.87 17.17
CA ILE A 143 8.31 -0.88 16.06
C ILE A 143 9.72 -1.17 16.56
N SER A 144 10.14 -0.54 17.67
CA SER A 144 11.45 -0.79 18.28
C SER A 144 11.60 -2.24 18.76
N SER A 145 10.55 -2.85 19.29
CA SER A 145 10.57 -4.26 19.68
C SER A 145 10.76 -5.17 18.46
N ARG A 146 10.04 -4.88 17.36
CA ARG A 146 10.15 -5.67 16.13
C ARG A 146 11.52 -5.55 15.47
N MET A 147 12.13 -4.37 15.54
CA MET A 147 13.48 -4.11 15.02
C MET A 147 14.55 -4.86 15.82
N LYS A 148 14.35 -5.04 17.14
CA LYS A 148 15.22 -5.88 17.97
C LYS A 148 15.18 -7.34 17.52
N ASP A 149 14.01 -7.89 17.25
CA ASP A 149 13.86 -9.28 16.80
C ASP A 149 14.53 -9.50 15.43
N GLN A 150 14.38 -8.55 14.51
CA GLN A 150 15.07 -8.57 13.22
C GLN A 150 16.60 -8.47 13.33
N LEU A 151 17.12 -7.69 14.28
CA LEU A 151 18.56 -7.59 14.53
C LEU A 151 19.13 -8.89 15.14
N LEU A 152 18.35 -9.58 15.98
CA LEU A 152 18.70 -10.91 16.51
C LEU A 152 18.76 -11.95 15.39
N GLU A 153 17.75 -12.01 14.52
CA GLU A 153 17.75 -12.90 13.35
C GLU A 153 18.92 -12.60 12.39
N ALA A 154 19.22 -11.32 12.16
CA ALA A 154 20.36 -10.91 11.35
C ALA A 154 21.71 -11.30 11.97
N SER A 155 21.84 -11.23 13.30
CA SER A 155 23.03 -11.67 14.04
C SER A 155 23.20 -13.18 13.98
N GLU A 156 22.12 -13.96 14.09
CA GLU A 156 22.15 -15.42 13.92
C GLU A 156 22.58 -15.81 12.50
N MET A 157 22.04 -15.12 11.49
CA MET A 157 22.47 -15.29 10.10
C MET A 157 23.96 -14.95 9.90
N GLN A 158 24.47 -13.90 10.52
CA GLN A 158 25.91 -13.60 10.49
C GLN A 158 26.75 -14.70 11.15
N GLY A 159 26.27 -15.33 12.22
CA GLY A 159 26.91 -16.50 12.83
C GLY A 159 26.98 -17.70 11.88
N VAL A 160 25.90 -17.97 11.14
CA VAL A 160 25.85 -19.02 10.11
C VAL A 160 26.80 -18.70 8.96
N ILE A 161 26.84 -17.45 8.48
CA ILE A 161 27.75 -17.02 7.42
C ILE A 161 29.22 -17.13 7.88
N LEU A 162 29.54 -16.74 9.11
CA LEU A 162 30.89 -16.85 9.65
C LEU A 162 31.35 -18.32 9.77
N ASN A 163 30.45 -19.22 10.17
CA ASN A 163 30.73 -20.66 10.18
C ASN A 163 30.92 -21.22 8.76
N SER A 164 30.11 -20.77 7.79
CA SER A 164 30.28 -21.11 6.38
C SER A 164 31.61 -20.59 5.80
N GLN A 165 32.04 -19.38 6.18
CA GLN A 165 33.33 -18.82 5.79
C GLN A 165 34.50 -19.57 6.44
N LYS A 166 34.39 -19.98 7.72
CA LYS A 166 35.40 -20.84 8.38
C LYS A 166 35.53 -22.19 7.67
N GLU A 167 34.40 -22.78 7.27
CA GLU A 167 34.40 -24.04 6.54
C GLU A 167 34.96 -23.87 5.11
N GLY A 168 34.65 -22.77 4.43
CA GLY A 168 35.26 -22.40 3.16
C GLY A 168 36.78 -22.19 3.27
N LEU A 169 37.25 -21.60 4.36
CA LEU A 169 38.68 -21.44 4.64
C LEU A 169 39.36 -22.78 4.94
N ARG A 170 38.67 -23.69 5.62
CA ARG A 170 39.12 -25.07 5.88
C ARG A 170 39.30 -25.84 4.58
N ILE A 171 38.32 -25.74 3.68
CA ILE A 171 38.35 -26.35 2.35
C ILE A 171 39.45 -25.71 1.47
N GLN A 172 39.64 -24.39 1.54
CA GLN A 172 40.76 -23.73 0.85
C GLN A 172 42.12 -24.17 1.36
N ASN A 173 42.28 -24.37 2.67
CA ASN A 173 43.51 -24.90 3.25
C ASN A 173 43.74 -26.37 2.89
N GLU A 174 42.69 -27.20 2.85
CA GLU A 174 42.76 -28.59 2.36
C GLU A 174 43.12 -28.64 0.87
N LEU A 175 42.64 -27.70 0.05
CA LEU A 175 43.03 -27.53 -1.35
C LEU A 175 44.47 -27.03 -1.53
N LEU A 176 44.95 -26.17 -0.61
CA LEU A 176 46.34 -25.70 -0.57
C LEU A 176 47.32 -26.80 -0.16
N ASP A 177 46.92 -27.71 0.74
CA ASP A 177 47.71 -28.89 1.10
C ASP A 177 47.66 -29.99 0.02
N HIS A 178 46.57 -30.11 -0.75
CA HIS A 178 46.55 -30.94 -1.98
C HIS A 178 47.31 -30.30 -3.15
N GLY A 179 47.53 -28.97 -3.13
CA GLY A 179 48.38 -28.25 -4.08
C GLY A 179 49.89 -28.40 -3.82
N LYS A 180 50.31 -28.95 -2.68
CA LYS A 180 51.72 -29.22 -2.35
C LYS A 180 52.31 -30.47 -3.01
N GLU A 181 51.54 -31.16 -3.86
CA GLU A 181 52.05 -32.25 -4.70
C GLU A 181 52.30 -31.87 -6.17
N LEU A 182 52.35 -30.56 -6.48
CA LEU A 182 52.73 -30.06 -7.80
C LEU A 182 53.81 -28.96 -7.71
N GLY A 183 54.91 -29.28 -7.03
CA GLY A 183 56.04 -28.39 -6.77
C GLY A 183 57.40 -28.96 -7.21
N THR A 184 57.44 -29.75 -8.28
CA THR A 184 58.68 -30.38 -8.82
C THR A 184 59.10 -29.87 -10.20
N VAL A 185 58.81 -28.61 -10.56
CA VAL A 185 59.42 -27.96 -11.76
C VAL A 185 59.74 -26.47 -11.58
N LEU A 186 60.20 -26.02 -10.41
CA LEU A 186 60.81 -24.68 -10.27
C LEU A 186 62.07 -24.72 -9.40
N LYS A 187 62.98 -25.62 -9.79
CA LYS A 187 64.37 -25.63 -9.33
C LYS A 187 65.30 -25.50 -10.53
N THR A 188 65.33 -24.33 -11.15
CA THR A 188 66.44 -23.87 -12.02
C THR A 188 66.31 -22.38 -12.33
N SER A 189 66.99 -21.55 -11.54
CA SER A 189 67.52 -20.22 -11.91
C SER A 189 68.16 -19.55 -10.68
N SER A 190 69.20 -20.19 -10.15
CA SER A 190 69.99 -19.73 -9.00
C SER A 190 71.37 -19.15 -9.40
N ASP A 191 71.57 -18.69 -10.64
CA ASP A 191 72.91 -18.32 -11.14
C ASP A 191 73.02 -16.93 -11.78
N THR A 192 72.32 -15.91 -11.29
CA THR A 192 72.54 -14.53 -11.82
C THR A 192 72.56 -13.42 -10.76
N VAL A 193 72.49 -13.76 -9.47
CA VAL A 193 72.54 -12.75 -8.39
C VAL A 193 73.90 -12.73 -7.67
N SER A 194 74.84 -13.61 -8.05
CA SER A 194 76.14 -13.73 -7.38
C SER A 194 77.26 -12.81 -7.91
N ASN A 195 76.99 -11.84 -8.80
CA ASN A 195 78.06 -11.00 -9.39
C ASN A 195 77.78 -9.48 -9.38
N MET A 196 77.02 -8.95 -8.41
CA MET A 196 76.78 -7.50 -8.36
C MET A 196 76.80 -6.87 -6.95
N VAL A 197 77.40 -7.56 -5.96
CA VAL A 197 77.49 -7.08 -4.57
C VAL A 197 78.94 -7.10 -4.05
N SER A 198 79.91 -6.99 -4.95
CA SER A 198 81.34 -6.90 -4.59
C SER A 198 82.00 -5.57 -4.97
N ASP A 199 81.26 -4.45 -5.00
CA ASP A 199 81.84 -3.11 -5.22
C ASP A 199 81.18 -2.04 -4.34
N PHE A 200 80.80 -2.40 -3.12
CA PHE A 200 80.26 -1.44 -2.15
C PHE A 200 80.75 -1.72 -0.73
N LYS A 201 82.06 -1.53 -0.48
CA LYS A 201 82.51 -0.76 0.68
C LYS A 201 84.03 -0.59 0.76
N GLU A 202 84.37 0.65 1.09
CA GLU A 202 85.59 1.19 1.68
C GLU A 202 86.44 1.99 0.70
N SER A 203 86.89 3.21 0.99
CA SER A 203 86.85 4.03 2.19
C SER A 203 87.41 5.40 1.80
N ALA A 204 87.13 6.41 2.62
CA ALA A 204 87.96 7.59 2.81
C ALA A 204 88.01 8.63 1.66
N LYS A 205 88.22 9.92 1.90
CA LYS A 205 88.18 10.82 3.05
C LYS A 205 88.51 12.18 2.42
N ASP A 206 87.95 13.23 2.99
CA ASP A 206 88.17 14.65 2.67
C ASP A 206 89.54 15.02 2.09
N GLN A 207 89.54 15.87 1.05
CA GLN A 207 90.38 17.07 0.90
C GLN A 207 89.85 17.88 -0.32
N LYS A 208 89.35 19.12 -0.15
CA LYS A 208 90.13 20.39 -0.21
C LYS A 208 91.01 20.43 -1.46
N GLU A 209 90.84 21.29 -2.47
CA GLU A 209 90.66 22.75 -2.49
C GLU A 209 90.22 23.18 -3.91
N LEU A 210 89.18 24.00 -4.05
CA LEU A 210 89.27 25.25 -4.81
C LEU A 210 88.13 26.19 -4.40
N LEU A 211 88.39 26.85 -3.28
CA LEU A 211 87.66 28.01 -2.79
C LEU A 211 88.36 29.23 -3.40
N TYR A 212 87.86 29.82 -4.49
CA TYR A 212 88.04 31.25 -4.81
C TYR A 212 87.18 31.70 -6.01
N GLU A 213 85.87 31.46 -5.96
CA GLU A 213 84.93 32.21 -6.82
C GLU A 213 83.48 32.25 -6.29
N ILE A 214 83.16 31.56 -5.19
CA ILE A 214 81.79 31.43 -4.67
C ILE A 214 81.47 32.43 -3.54
N PHE A 215 82.40 33.31 -3.15
CA PHE A 215 82.15 34.31 -2.09
C PHE A 215 81.49 35.62 -2.57
N SER A 216 81.20 35.76 -3.86
CA SER A 216 80.48 36.92 -4.41
C SER A 216 78.97 36.69 -4.59
N TYR A 217 78.52 35.42 -4.71
CA TYR A 217 77.09 35.08 -4.85
C TYR A 217 76.35 34.87 -3.52
N ILE A 218 77.06 34.72 -2.40
CA ILE A 218 76.47 34.34 -1.10
C ILE A 218 75.61 35.46 -0.47
N ARG A 219 75.83 36.74 -0.76
CA ARG A 219 75.02 37.83 -0.17
C ARG A 219 73.66 38.04 -0.85
N THR A 220 73.58 37.83 -2.16
CA THR A 220 72.33 37.92 -2.93
C THR A 220 71.51 36.63 -2.78
N PHE A 221 72.17 35.48 -2.64
CA PHE A 221 71.53 34.20 -2.34
C PHE A 221 70.99 34.14 -0.90
N GLN A 222 71.62 34.81 0.08
CA GLN A 222 71.10 34.90 1.46
C GLN A 222 69.76 35.66 1.57
N SER A 223 69.54 36.70 0.76
CA SER A 223 68.27 37.44 0.76
C SER A 223 67.15 36.69 0.05
N TRP A 224 67.48 35.82 -0.91
CA TRP A 224 66.53 34.99 -1.66
C TRP A 224 66.19 33.70 -0.91
N ILE A 225 67.19 33.06 -0.29
CA ILE A 225 67.03 31.87 0.55
C ILE A 225 66.14 32.15 1.75
N ILE A 226 66.22 33.30 2.43
CA ILE A 226 65.45 33.47 3.69
C ILE A 226 63.94 33.65 3.44
N GLY A 227 63.53 34.18 2.28
CA GLY A 227 62.11 34.26 1.88
C GLY A 227 61.55 32.89 1.47
N GLU A 228 62.29 32.15 0.65
CA GLU A 228 61.93 30.79 0.20
C GLU A 228 62.06 29.75 1.34
N VAL A 229 63.05 29.86 2.24
CA VAL A 229 63.26 28.96 3.39
C VAL A 229 62.18 29.14 4.44
N SER A 230 61.65 30.35 4.66
CA SER A 230 60.49 30.52 5.54
C SER A 230 59.26 29.77 5.00
N TRP A 231 59.03 29.85 3.69
CA TRP A 231 57.95 29.11 3.03
C TRP A 231 58.19 27.59 3.08
N PHE A 232 59.40 27.12 2.79
CA PHE A 232 59.78 25.71 2.92
C PHE A 232 59.67 25.19 4.36
N GLN A 233 60.12 25.96 5.36
CA GLN A 233 59.97 25.61 6.77
C GLN A 233 58.51 25.54 7.19
N SER A 234 57.67 26.41 6.65
CA SER A 234 56.22 26.38 6.88
C SER A 234 55.62 25.11 6.28
N ILE A 235 55.96 24.77 5.04
CA ILE A 235 55.49 23.55 4.38
C ILE A 235 55.91 22.31 5.17
N ILE A 236 57.20 22.18 5.49
CA ILE A 236 57.70 21.05 6.27
C ILE A 236 56.98 20.97 7.62
N PHE A 237 56.81 22.08 8.32
CA PHE A 237 56.11 22.12 9.60
C PHE A 237 54.67 21.63 9.49
N TYR A 238 53.88 22.13 8.52
CA TYR A 238 52.48 21.74 8.38
C TYR A 238 52.32 20.34 7.81
N THR A 239 53.19 19.89 6.89
CA THR A 239 53.19 18.51 6.39
C THR A 239 53.48 17.53 7.53
N VAL A 240 54.51 17.78 8.34
CA VAL A 240 54.82 16.95 9.51
C VAL A 240 53.71 17.03 10.55
N SER A 241 53.16 18.22 10.84
CA SER A 241 52.07 18.39 11.80
C SER A 241 50.80 17.67 11.37
N CYS A 242 50.46 17.69 10.08
CA CYS A 242 49.32 16.95 9.52
C CYS A 242 49.52 15.43 9.61
N ILE A 243 50.73 14.94 9.32
CA ILE A 243 51.07 13.52 9.49
C ILE A 243 50.95 13.11 10.96
N LEU A 244 51.48 13.92 11.88
CA LEU A 244 51.36 13.66 13.32
C LEU A 244 49.90 13.70 13.78
N CYS A 245 49.09 14.67 13.31
CA CYS A 245 47.66 14.71 13.63
C CYS A 245 46.92 13.47 13.10
N ALA A 246 47.24 12.99 11.91
CA ALA A 246 46.66 11.76 11.35
C ALA A 246 47.07 10.52 12.17
N LEU A 247 48.34 10.43 12.58
CA LEU A 247 48.84 9.34 13.42
C LEU A 247 48.19 9.36 14.81
N PHE A 248 48.12 10.50 15.49
CA PHE A 248 47.55 10.60 16.84
C PHE A 248 46.01 10.57 16.87
N SER A 249 45.34 10.84 15.75
CA SER A 249 43.88 10.64 15.57
C SER A 249 43.53 9.31 14.88
N SER A 250 44.47 8.35 14.80
CA SER A 250 44.21 7.03 14.21
C SER A 250 43.50 6.06 15.17
N SER A 251 43.54 6.33 16.47
CA SER A 251 42.87 5.53 17.49
C SER A 251 41.37 5.85 17.57
N ARG A 252 40.54 4.84 17.87
CA ARG A 252 39.09 5.01 18.10
C ARG A 252 38.78 6.08 19.15
N ARG A 253 39.68 6.27 20.14
CA ARG A 253 39.48 7.25 21.22
C ARG A 253 39.69 8.70 20.81
N THR A 254 40.38 8.95 19.70
CA THR A 254 40.83 10.28 19.28
C THR A 254 40.40 10.63 17.85
N VAL A 255 39.61 9.78 17.20
CA VAL A 255 39.14 9.97 15.82
C VAL A 255 38.33 11.26 15.67
N ASP A 256 37.48 11.59 16.64
CA ASP A 256 36.62 12.78 16.59
C ASP A 256 37.42 14.10 16.68
N ALA A 257 38.65 14.05 17.22
CA ALA A 257 39.54 15.21 17.28
C ALA A 257 40.05 15.62 15.89
N ARG A 258 40.01 14.74 14.89
CA ARG A 258 40.67 14.93 13.60
C ARG A 258 40.25 16.21 12.89
N VAL A 259 38.95 16.51 12.84
CA VAL A 259 38.42 17.72 12.19
C VAL A 259 38.87 18.98 12.93
N ALA A 260 38.84 18.97 14.25
CA ALA A 260 39.27 20.11 15.07
C ALA A 260 40.78 20.38 14.93
N LEU A 261 41.61 19.33 14.93
CA LEU A 261 43.06 19.43 14.73
C LEU A 261 43.42 20.05 13.39
N PHE A 262 42.80 19.58 12.30
CA PHE A 262 43.03 20.16 10.97
C PHE A 262 42.51 21.60 10.87
N SER A 263 41.41 21.93 11.55
CA SER A 263 40.87 23.30 11.59
C SER A 263 41.81 24.27 12.32
N ILE A 264 42.38 23.86 13.46
CA ILE A 264 43.36 24.67 14.22
C ILE A 264 44.61 24.93 13.37
N LEU A 265 45.15 23.90 12.72
CA LEU A 265 46.32 24.05 11.86
C LEU A 265 46.03 24.94 10.64
N SER A 266 44.86 24.78 10.02
CA SER A 266 44.44 25.60 8.87
C SER A 266 44.29 27.07 9.26
N LEU A 267 43.69 27.35 10.42
CA LEU A 267 43.57 28.71 10.94
C LEU A 267 44.94 29.32 11.23
N ASN A 268 45.89 28.54 11.77
CA ASN A 268 47.25 29.02 12.01
C ASN A 268 47.95 29.41 10.70
N ILE A 269 47.74 28.68 9.59
CA ILE A 269 48.29 29.04 8.26
C ILE A 269 47.79 30.43 7.84
N VAL A 270 46.48 30.68 8.02
CA VAL A 270 45.88 31.97 7.66
C VAL A 270 46.44 33.10 8.52
N ILE A 271 46.57 32.89 9.83
CA ILE A 271 47.15 33.88 10.75
C ILE A 271 48.61 34.17 10.38
N GLU A 272 49.41 33.15 10.09
CA GLU A 272 50.79 33.32 9.63
C GLU A 272 50.87 34.12 8.34
N ARG A 273 50.01 33.86 7.35
CA ARG A 273 49.98 34.64 6.11
C ARG A 273 49.57 36.09 6.33
N ILE A 274 48.62 36.36 7.22
CA ILE A 274 48.23 37.71 7.59
C ILE A 274 49.39 38.43 8.28
N LEU A 275 50.09 37.76 9.20
CA LEU A 275 51.25 38.33 9.90
C LEU A 275 52.40 38.67 8.94
N VAL A 276 52.71 37.77 7.99
CA VAL A 276 53.73 38.03 6.96
C VAL A 276 53.32 39.21 6.08
N GLN A 277 52.07 39.26 5.60
CA GLN A 277 51.57 40.38 4.79
C GLN A 277 51.53 41.71 5.56
N TYR A 278 51.24 41.68 6.86
CA TYR A 278 51.22 42.85 7.72
C TYR A 278 52.63 43.40 7.94
N TYR A 279 53.60 42.54 8.23
CA TYR A 279 55.00 42.96 8.40
C TYR A 279 55.65 43.42 7.09
N ASP A 280 55.35 42.79 5.95
CA ASP A 280 55.80 43.25 4.63
C ASP A 280 55.26 44.64 4.27
N LYS A 281 54.11 45.04 4.84
CA LYS A 281 53.50 46.36 4.60
C LYS A 281 54.06 47.48 5.49
N ILE A 282 54.75 47.18 6.59
CA ILE A 282 55.02 48.18 7.65
C ILE A 282 56.51 48.48 7.85
N ILE A 283 57.48 47.65 7.43
CA ILE A 283 58.90 47.94 7.71
C ILE A 283 59.84 47.65 6.54
N LEU A 284 60.58 48.69 6.12
CA LEU A 284 61.86 48.57 5.39
C LEU A 284 63.04 48.57 6.37
N GLN A 285 63.88 47.53 6.25
CA GLN A 285 65.33 47.50 6.54
C GLN A 285 65.81 47.69 8.00
N SER A 286 65.68 46.64 8.84
CA SER A 286 66.63 46.33 9.92
C SER A 286 66.72 44.80 10.15
N PRO A 287 67.90 44.21 10.45
CA PRO A 287 68.05 42.78 10.75
C PRO A 287 67.26 42.31 11.99
N ASP A 288 67.07 43.19 12.98
CA ASP A 288 66.37 42.85 14.23
C ASP A 288 64.86 42.59 14.02
N ASP A 289 64.22 43.30 13.09
CA ASP A 289 62.78 43.16 12.83
C ASP A 289 62.44 41.83 12.14
N LYS A 290 63.37 41.28 11.35
CA LYS A 290 63.23 39.96 10.73
C LYS A 290 63.33 38.84 11.77
N ALA A 291 64.19 38.98 12.78
CA ALA A 291 64.26 38.05 13.90
C ALA A 291 62.95 38.09 14.73
N HIS A 292 62.34 39.27 14.88
CA HIS A 292 61.06 39.42 15.58
C HIS A 292 59.90 38.74 14.83
N LEU A 293 59.84 38.82 13.49
CA LEU A 293 58.84 38.13 12.67
C LEU A 293 58.98 36.59 12.77
N LEU A 294 60.21 36.07 12.69
CA LEU A 294 60.48 34.63 12.86
C LEU A 294 60.13 34.15 14.27
N SER A 295 60.42 34.95 15.29
CA SER A 295 60.04 34.65 16.69
C SER A 295 58.53 34.63 16.88
N THR A 296 57.83 35.62 16.31
CA THR A 296 56.36 35.75 16.42
C THR A 296 55.63 34.64 15.68
N THR A 297 56.08 34.28 14.47
CA THR A 297 55.53 33.14 13.72
C THR A 297 55.75 31.82 14.45
N TRP A 298 56.94 31.60 15.04
CA TRP A 298 57.19 30.44 15.89
C TRP A 298 56.34 30.41 17.16
N LEU A 299 56.01 31.56 17.75
CA LEU A 299 55.10 31.64 18.89
C LEU A 299 53.69 31.19 18.50
N CYS A 300 53.17 31.64 17.36
CA CYS A 300 51.88 31.19 16.82
C CYS A 300 51.85 29.66 16.60
N ARG A 301 52.91 29.09 16.01
CA ARG A 301 53.04 27.63 15.82
C ARG A 301 53.00 26.86 17.14
N LYS A 302 53.71 27.34 18.17
CA LYS A 302 53.70 26.70 19.49
C LYS A 302 52.31 26.74 20.12
N ILE A 303 51.61 27.87 20.02
CA ILE A 303 50.25 28.01 20.54
C ILE A 303 49.30 27.02 19.82
N ALA A 304 49.37 26.95 18.49
CA ALA A 304 48.56 26.02 17.70
C ALA A 304 48.82 24.55 18.08
N LEU A 305 50.09 24.16 18.26
CA LEU A 305 50.43 22.80 18.70
C LEU A 305 49.95 22.49 20.13
N ILE A 306 50.02 23.46 21.04
CA ILE A 306 49.50 23.31 22.41
C ILE A 306 47.98 23.12 22.37
N LEU A 307 47.26 23.91 21.57
CA LEU A 307 45.81 23.76 21.40
C LEU A 307 45.46 22.39 20.80
N CYS A 308 46.24 21.91 19.82
CA CYS A 308 46.08 20.56 19.28
C CYS A 308 46.30 19.47 20.34
N ALA A 309 47.34 19.61 21.18
CA ALA A 309 47.62 18.66 22.25
C ALA A 309 46.52 18.65 23.33
N ILE A 310 46.02 19.83 23.72
CA ILE A 310 44.88 19.95 24.66
C ILE A 310 43.64 19.31 24.06
N THR A 311 43.34 19.58 22.78
CA THR A 311 42.18 19.01 22.09
C THR A 311 42.25 17.48 22.09
N LEU A 312 43.41 16.90 21.72
CA LEU A 312 43.63 15.46 21.77
C LEU A 312 43.44 14.90 23.18
N PHE A 313 44.01 15.54 24.20
CA PHE A 313 43.91 15.12 25.58
C PHE A 313 42.47 15.16 26.10
N CYS A 314 41.72 16.23 25.79
CA CYS A 314 40.31 16.35 26.12
C CYS A 314 39.49 15.24 25.45
N THR A 315 39.62 15.05 24.13
CA THR A 315 38.89 13.96 23.45
C THR A 315 39.27 12.58 23.98
N TYR A 316 40.53 12.34 24.33
CA TYR A 316 40.97 11.07 24.90
C TYR A 316 40.33 10.79 26.27
N TYR A 317 40.27 11.79 27.16
CA TYR A 317 39.70 11.63 28.50
C TYR A 317 38.18 11.62 28.53
N TYR A 318 37.52 12.37 27.65
CA TYR A 318 36.07 12.40 27.54
C TYR A 318 35.50 11.29 26.65
N TYR A 319 36.35 10.44 26.06
CA TYR A 319 35.90 9.29 25.29
C TYR A 319 35.10 8.31 26.16
N LYS A 320 33.80 8.19 25.85
CA LYS A 320 32.94 7.13 26.36
C LYS A 320 32.70 6.10 25.27
N ASP A 321 32.96 4.83 25.59
CA ASP A 321 32.69 3.73 24.69
C ASP A 321 31.18 3.42 24.66
N GLY A 322 30.47 4.06 23.72
CA GLY A 322 29.03 3.88 23.56
C GLY A 322 28.64 2.44 23.20
N GLN A 323 29.54 1.67 22.56
CA GLN A 323 29.30 0.25 22.26
C GLN A 323 29.33 -0.59 23.53
N LEU A 324 30.28 -0.32 24.44
CA LEU A 324 30.37 -1.03 25.72
C LEU A 324 29.24 -0.64 26.68
N GLU A 325 28.84 0.63 26.73
CA GLU A 325 27.67 1.08 27.50
C GLU A 325 26.38 0.47 26.94
N ASN A 326 26.20 0.45 25.62
CA ASN A 326 25.06 -0.20 24.98
C ASN A 326 25.06 -1.71 25.22
N TYR A 327 26.21 -2.37 25.19
CA TYR A 327 26.34 -3.79 25.51
C TYR A 327 25.95 -4.07 26.98
N LYS A 328 26.41 -3.24 27.92
CA LYS A 328 26.01 -3.34 29.34
C LYS A 328 24.52 -3.05 29.54
N ALA A 329 23.95 -2.10 28.79
CA ALA A 329 22.52 -1.81 28.81
C ALA A 329 21.71 -2.99 28.25
N LEU A 330 22.15 -3.57 27.13
CA LEU A 330 21.59 -4.79 26.54
C LEU A 330 21.65 -5.97 27.52
N GLN A 331 22.76 -6.18 28.23
CA GLN A 331 22.87 -7.21 29.26
C GLN A 331 21.92 -6.98 30.44
N ARG A 332 21.71 -5.72 30.86
CA ARG A 332 20.71 -5.41 31.90
C ARG A 332 19.29 -5.68 31.42
N ILE A 333 18.98 -5.32 30.17
CA ILE A 333 17.68 -5.60 29.55
C ILE A 333 17.45 -7.10 29.40
N GLU A 334 18.49 -7.85 29.01
CA GLU A 334 18.46 -9.31 28.91
C GLU A 334 18.27 -9.98 30.28
N GLN A 335 18.94 -9.48 31.32
CA GLN A 335 18.72 -9.95 32.70
C GLN A 335 17.30 -9.63 33.20
N GLN A 336 16.75 -8.46 32.90
CA GLN A 336 15.37 -8.12 33.26
C GLN A 336 14.36 -8.97 32.49
N LEU A 337 14.59 -9.24 31.20
CA LEU A 337 13.76 -10.14 30.39
C LEU A 337 13.79 -11.58 30.92
N ASN A 338 14.96 -12.09 31.32
CA ASN A 338 15.10 -13.43 31.90
C ASN A 338 14.39 -13.56 33.26
N ILE A 339 14.32 -12.48 34.05
CA ILE A 339 13.54 -12.45 35.30
C ILE A 339 12.04 -12.46 34.99
N ILE A 340 11.60 -11.70 33.98
CA ILE A 340 10.19 -11.65 33.55
C ILE A 340 9.75 -13.01 32.98
N GLN A 341 10.57 -13.67 32.15
CA GLN A 341 10.30 -14.99 31.59
C GLN A 341 10.26 -16.12 32.63
N LYS A 342 10.94 -15.98 33.77
CA LYS A 342 10.88 -16.95 34.88
C LYS A 342 9.61 -16.83 35.73
N THR A 343 8.80 -15.81 35.50
CA THR A 343 7.44 -15.77 36.04
C THR A 343 6.61 -16.78 35.24
N PRO A 344 6.01 -17.81 35.86
CA PRO A 344 5.35 -18.87 35.12
C PRO A 344 4.04 -18.32 34.53
N ILE A 345 4.14 -17.77 33.34
CA ILE A 345 3.00 -17.64 32.44
C ILE A 345 2.80 -19.04 31.87
N ILE A 346 1.64 -19.61 32.17
CA ILE A 346 1.15 -20.86 31.61
C ILE A 346 1.14 -20.70 30.08
N SER A 347 2.16 -21.19 29.39
CA SER A 347 2.23 -21.14 27.93
C SER A 347 2.46 -22.53 27.34
N ASN A 348 1.36 -23.20 27.01
CA ASN A 348 1.32 -24.23 25.98
C ASN A 348 1.28 -23.52 24.61
N ILE A 349 2.40 -23.04 24.08
CA ILE A 349 2.46 -22.67 22.65
C ILE A 349 3.86 -22.99 22.12
N ASP A 350 4.01 -24.23 21.65
CA ASP A 350 5.13 -24.70 20.82
C ASP A 350 4.56 -25.22 19.49
N GLN A 351 3.80 -24.37 18.78
CA GLN A 351 3.45 -24.62 17.39
C GLN A 351 3.59 -23.36 16.55
N PRO A 352 4.14 -23.45 15.32
CA PRO A 352 4.17 -22.35 14.37
C PRO A 352 2.72 -21.90 14.13
N ILE A 353 2.49 -20.60 13.90
CA ILE A 353 1.16 -20.01 13.64
C ILE A 353 0.49 -20.80 12.50
N ARG A 354 -0.29 -21.80 12.88
CA ARG A 354 -1.14 -22.63 12.03
C ARG A 354 -2.53 -22.11 12.32
N ALA A 355 -2.93 -21.07 11.59
CA ALA A 355 -4.30 -20.62 11.66
C ALA A 355 -5.19 -21.79 11.24
N SER A 356 -5.81 -22.46 12.21
CA SER A 356 -6.92 -23.36 11.91
C SER A 356 -8.01 -22.59 11.15
N THR A 357 -8.83 -23.25 10.34
CA THR A 357 -9.93 -22.57 9.61
C THR A 357 -10.80 -21.76 10.58
N GLU A 358 -10.96 -22.24 11.83
CA GLU A 358 -11.70 -21.53 12.87
C GLU A 358 -10.97 -20.28 13.39
N GLU A 359 -9.66 -20.32 13.60
CA GLU A 359 -8.88 -19.12 13.96
C GLU A 359 -8.97 -18.05 12.86
N SER A 360 -8.92 -18.46 11.59
CA SER A 360 -9.07 -17.55 10.44
C SER A 360 -10.46 -16.91 10.42
N LEU A 361 -11.51 -17.71 10.63
CA LEU A 361 -12.88 -17.21 10.77
C LEU A 361 -13.04 -16.32 12.01
N GLN A 362 -12.32 -16.60 13.09
CA GLN A 362 -12.32 -15.76 14.28
C GLN A 362 -11.74 -14.38 13.99
N TYR A 363 -10.64 -14.27 13.24
CA TYR A 363 -10.10 -12.98 12.80
C TYR A 363 -11.09 -12.22 11.92
N ILE A 364 -11.74 -12.89 10.97
CA ILE A 364 -12.78 -12.26 10.13
C ILE A 364 -13.92 -11.76 11.01
N ARG A 365 -14.43 -12.59 11.93
CA ARG A 365 -15.50 -12.19 12.86
C ARG A 365 -15.06 -11.06 13.78
N GLN A 366 -13.80 -11.02 14.22
CA GLN A 366 -13.23 -9.96 15.06
C GLN A 366 -13.09 -8.65 14.29
N SER A 367 -12.56 -8.69 13.07
CA SER A 367 -12.54 -7.55 12.14
C SER A 367 -13.95 -7.07 11.83
N LEU A 368 -14.92 -7.99 11.72
CA LEU A 368 -16.32 -7.60 11.59
C LEU A 368 -16.82 -6.80 12.81
N LYS A 369 -16.13 -6.85 13.97
CA LYS A 369 -16.45 -6.16 15.25
C LYS A 369 -15.58 -4.98 15.58
N SER A 370 -14.55 -4.69 14.78
CA SER A 370 -13.66 -3.59 15.14
C SER A 370 -14.38 -2.26 14.93
N GLU A 371 -14.15 -1.32 15.86
CA GLU A 371 -14.56 0.07 15.70
C GLU A 371 -13.94 0.68 14.44
N GLU A 372 -12.75 0.19 14.02
CA GLU A 372 -12.09 0.54 12.76
C GLU A 372 -12.95 0.31 11.51
N MET A 373 -13.88 -0.67 11.52
CA MET A 373 -14.78 -0.86 10.39
C MET A 373 -15.80 0.28 10.29
N ASP A 374 -16.25 0.81 11.43
CA ASP A 374 -17.19 1.92 11.49
C ASP A 374 -16.48 3.28 11.20
N HIS A 375 -15.15 3.34 11.34
CA HIS A 375 -14.33 4.51 11.01
C HIS A 375 -13.93 4.64 9.53
N LEU A 376 -14.02 3.57 8.74
CA LEU A 376 -13.95 3.68 7.28
C LEU A 376 -15.30 4.23 6.83
N GLU A 377 -15.37 5.55 6.56
CA GLU A 377 -16.55 6.43 6.34
C GLU A 377 -17.58 6.00 5.25
N GLY A 378 -17.90 4.72 5.14
CA GLY A 378 -18.79 4.12 4.14
C GLY A 378 -19.06 2.63 4.36
N THR A 379 -18.54 2.00 5.42
CA THR A 379 -18.83 0.62 5.79
C THR A 379 -19.40 0.52 7.20
N HIS A 380 -20.50 -0.23 7.38
CA HIS A 380 -21.08 -0.50 8.70
C HIS A 380 -21.72 -1.89 8.72
N PHE A 381 -21.46 -2.67 9.77
CA PHE A 381 -22.00 -4.02 9.93
C PHE A 381 -23.04 -4.09 11.07
N ASP A 382 -24.31 -3.92 10.69
CA ASP A 382 -25.46 -3.93 11.59
C ASP A 382 -25.81 -5.35 12.09
N ARG A 383 -25.27 -5.73 13.25
CA ARG A 383 -25.40 -7.12 13.76
C ARG A 383 -26.77 -7.53 14.26
N LEU A 384 -27.43 -6.60 14.94
CA LEU A 384 -28.63 -6.86 15.74
C LEU A 384 -29.89 -6.36 15.03
N ILE A 385 -29.73 -5.66 13.92
CA ILE A 385 -30.83 -5.16 13.12
C ILE A 385 -31.31 -6.29 12.20
N PRO A 386 -32.63 -6.55 12.12
CA PRO A 386 -33.18 -7.53 11.19
C PRO A 386 -32.77 -7.26 9.73
N HIS A 387 -32.31 -8.30 9.05
CA HIS A 387 -32.01 -8.27 7.62
C HIS A 387 -32.90 -9.25 6.88
N VAL A 388 -33.46 -8.82 5.75
CA VAL A 388 -34.22 -9.69 4.84
C VAL A 388 -33.51 -9.74 3.49
N PHE A 389 -33.01 -10.92 3.14
CA PHE A 389 -32.33 -11.18 1.87
C PHE A 389 -33.29 -11.88 0.91
N VAL A 390 -33.64 -11.19 -0.17
CA VAL A 390 -34.59 -11.65 -1.17
C VAL A 390 -33.87 -12.06 -2.45
N THR A 391 -33.94 -13.35 -2.80
CA THR A 391 -33.37 -13.90 -4.03
C THR A 391 -34.44 -13.95 -5.12
N PHE A 392 -34.47 -12.94 -5.99
CA PHE A 392 -35.28 -13.00 -7.22
C PHE A 392 -34.66 -13.99 -8.19
N GLY A 393 -35.48 -14.84 -8.80
CA GLY A 393 -34.99 -15.94 -9.64
C GLY A 393 -34.49 -17.13 -8.85
N ALA A 394 -35.00 -17.34 -7.62
CA ALA A 394 -34.58 -18.42 -6.72
C ALA A 394 -34.66 -19.84 -7.32
N SER A 395 -35.49 -20.07 -8.34
CA SER A 395 -35.59 -21.35 -9.04
C SER A 395 -34.52 -21.56 -10.13
N GLY A 396 -33.70 -20.53 -10.42
CA GLY A 396 -32.72 -20.51 -11.50
C GLY A 396 -31.39 -21.17 -11.19
N ASP A 397 -30.56 -21.31 -12.22
CA ASP A 397 -29.27 -21.99 -12.17
C ASP A 397 -28.23 -21.28 -11.29
N LEU A 398 -28.16 -19.95 -11.39
CA LEU A 398 -27.26 -19.15 -10.56
C LEU A 398 -27.63 -19.24 -9.07
N ALA A 399 -28.93 -19.14 -8.77
CA ALA A 399 -29.42 -19.23 -7.40
C ALA A 399 -29.05 -20.56 -6.73
N LYS A 400 -29.34 -21.70 -7.39
CA LYS A 400 -29.11 -23.03 -6.81
C LYS A 400 -27.62 -23.41 -6.72
N LYS A 401 -26.79 -23.00 -7.70
CA LYS A 401 -25.38 -23.40 -7.80
C LYS A 401 -24.43 -22.46 -7.06
N LYS A 402 -24.82 -21.20 -6.85
CA LYS A 402 -23.95 -20.15 -6.28
C LYS A 402 -24.60 -19.38 -5.13
N ILE A 403 -25.79 -18.80 -5.30
CA ILE A 403 -26.33 -17.87 -4.29
C ILE A 403 -26.73 -18.58 -3.00
N TYR A 404 -27.59 -19.59 -3.04
CA TYR A 404 -27.97 -20.35 -1.83
C TYR A 404 -26.77 -21.04 -1.15
N PRO A 405 -25.84 -21.69 -1.88
CA PRO A 405 -24.60 -22.19 -1.29
C PRO A 405 -23.79 -21.10 -0.58
N THR A 406 -23.68 -19.92 -1.18
CA THR A 406 -22.97 -18.77 -0.59
C THR A 406 -23.64 -18.28 0.69
N LEU A 407 -24.96 -18.09 0.67
CA LEU A 407 -25.73 -17.69 1.86
C LEU A 407 -25.59 -18.70 2.99
N TRP A 408 -25.60 -20.00 2.65
CA TRP A 408 -25.33 -21.06 3.62
C TRP A 408 -23.91 -20.98 4.18
N TRP A 409 -22.88 -20.80 3.36
CA TRP A 409 -21.51 -20.71 3.85
C TRP A 409 -21.31 -19.51 4.78
N LEU A 410 -21.86 -18.35 4.43
CA LEU A 410 -21.85 -17.15 5.28
C LEU A 410 -22.61 -17.36 6.59
N PHE A 411 -23.78 -18.03 6.53
CA PHE A 411 -24.58 -18.36 7.72
C PHE A 411 -23.85 -19.36 8.63
N ARG A 412 -23.37 -20.47 8.07
CA ARG A 412 -22.59 -21.52 8.75
C ARG A 412 -21.40 -20.92 9.50
N ASP A 413 -20.71 -20.00 8.84
CA ASP A 413 -19.50 -19.35 9.34
C ASP A 413 -19.80 -18.18 10.29
N ASN A 414 -21.07 -17.92 10.61
CA ASN A 414 -21.54 -16.84 11.48
C ASN A 414 -21.07 -15.44 11.03
N LEU A 415 -21.08 -15.19 9.72
CA LEU A 415 -20.67 -13.93 9.10
C LEU A 415 -21.85 -13.01 8.75
N LEU A 416 -23.09 -13.50 8.91
CA LEU A 416 -24.30 -12.71 8.70
C LEU A 416 -24.83 -12.16 10.04
N PRO A 417 -25.59 -11.04 10.02
CA PRO A 417 -26.37 -10.59 11.18
C PRO A 417 -27.25 -11.73 11.71
N LYS A 418 -27.32 -11.89 13.04
CA LYS A 418 -28.10 -12.98 13.65
C LYS A 418 -29.58 -12.99 13.21
N PRO A 419 -30.28 -11.84 13.17
CA PRO A 419 -31.67 -11.81 12.71
C PRO A 419 -31.76 -11.68 11.17
N THR A 420 -31.16 -12.62 10.42
CA THR A 420 -31.27 -12.67 8.95
C THR A 420 -32.34 -13.65 8.51
N THR A 421 -33.23 -13.23 7.62
CA THR A 421 -34.26 -14.06 6.98
C THR A 421 -34.03 -14.12 5.46
N PHE A 422 -34.21 -15.29 4.86
CA PHE A 422 -34.01 -15.49 3.42
C PHE A 422 -35.34 -15.73 2.71
N VAL A 423 -35.60 -15.02 1.61
CA VAL A 423 -36.84 -15.14 0.84
C VAL A 423 -36.52 -15.42 -0.63
N GLY A 424 -36.84 -16.61 -1.10
CA GLY A 424 -36.80 -16.93 -2.53
C GLY A 424 -38.05 -16.43 -3.24
N TYR A 425 -37.88 -15.80 -4.41
CA TYR A 425 -38.98 -15.32 -5.24
C TYR A 425 -38.82 -15.74 -6.70
N ALA A 426 -39.78 -16.47 -7.26
CA ALA A 426 -39.81 -16.79 -8.70
C ALA A 426 -41.21 -17.20 -9.19
N ARG A 427 -41.40 -17.27 -10.51
CA ARG A 427 -42.67 -17.71 -11.13
C ARG A 427 -43.05 -19.16 -10.82
N SER A 428 -42.04 -20.03 -10.63
CA SER A 428 -42.25 -21.45 -10.36
C SER A 428 -42.94 -21.65 -9.00
N LYS A 429 -43.93 -22.52 -8.92
CA LYS A 429 -44.54 -22.92 -7.65
C LYS A 429 -43.70 -24.02 -7.02
N LEU A 430 -42.75 -23.63 -6.15
CA LEU A 430 -41.89 -24.56 -5.42
C LEU A 430 -42.20 -24.50 -3.92
N THR A 431 -42.05 -25.64 -3.25
CA THR A 431 -41.95 -25.67 -1.78
C THR A 431 -40.51 -25.44 -1.33
N ILE A 432 -40.31 -25.05 -0.07
CA ILE A 432 -38.96 -24.93 0.51
C ILE A 432 -38.21 -26.26 0.45
N GLN A 433 -38.90 -27.38 0.67
CA GLN A 433 -38.29 -28.72 0.56
C GLN A 433 -37.75 -28.98 -0.85
N GLN A 434 -38.52 -28.67 -1.89
CA GLN A 434 -38.07 -28.84 -3.27
C GLN A 434 -36.90 -27.90 -3.63
N LEU A 435 -36.90 -26.69 -3.08
CA LEU A 435 -35.79 -25.75 -3.26
C LEU A 435 -34.52 -26.26 -2.57
N ARG A 436 -34.66 -26.77 -1.34
CA ARG A 436 -33.58 -27.40 -0.57
C ARG A 436 -32.94 -28.55 -1.32
N GLU A 437 -33.74 -29.48 -1.83
CA GLU A 437 -33.27 -30.63 -2.61
C GLU A 437 -32.48 -30.21 -3.84
N LYS A 438 -32.92 -29.14 -4.54
CA LYS A 438 -32.22 -28.60 -5.71
C LYS A 438 -30.88 -27.93 -5.37
N CYS A 439 -30.76 -27.33 -4.18
CA CYS A 439 -29.55 -26.63 -3.75
C CYS A 439 -28.55 -27.58 -3.09
N HIS A 440 -29.02 -28.60 -2.36
CA HIS A 440 -28.21 -29.50 -1.53
C HIS A 440 -26.93 -30.03 -2.18
N PRO A 441 -26.91 -30.48 -3.46
CA PRO A 441 -25.69 -30.96 -4.12
C PRO A 441 -24.54 -29.94 -4.19
N TYR A 442 -24.86 -28.64 -4.11
CA TYR A 442 -23.89 -27.55 -4.23
C TYR A 442 -23.51 -26.94 -2.87
N MET A 443 -24.25 -27.25 -1.80
CA MET A 443 -24.04 -26.67 -0.46
C MET A 443 -22.78 -27.22 0.22
N LYS A 444 -22.33 -28.43 -0.16
CA LYS A 444 -21.16 -29.13 0.40
C LYS A 444 -21.20 -29.21 1.94
N VAL A 445 -22.35 -29.58 2.49
CA VAL A 445 -22.58 -29.70 3.94
C VAL A 445 -21.72 -30.82 4.50
N LYS A 446 -21.03 -30.58 5.61
CA LYS A 446 -20.26 -31.61 6.33
C LYS A 446 -21.14 -32.29 7.38
N SER A 447 -20.76 -33.51 7.77
CA SER A 447 -21.52 -34.32 8.74
C SER A 447 -21.72 -33.66 10.10
N ASN A 448 -20.82 -32.76 10.52
CA ASN A 448 -20.92 -32.01 11.77
C ASN A 448 -21.67 -30.66 11.65
N GLU A 449 -22.25 -30.36 10.49
CA GLU A 449 -22.92 -29.07 10.21
C GLU A 449 -24.45 -29.21 10.08
N GLU A 450 -25.00 -30.42 10.25
CA GLU A 450 -26.41 -30.72 9.94
C GLU A 450 -27.40 -29.91 10.79
N GLU A 451 -27.13 -29.70 12.07
CA GLU A 451 -28.00 -28.90 12.95
C GLU A 451 -28.11 -27.45 12.46
N LYS A 452 -26.97 -26.80 12.16
CA LYS A 452 -26.95 -25.45 11.57
C LYS A 452 -27.59 -25.43 10.19
N TYR A 453 -27.46 -26.50 9.41
CA TYR A 453 -28.07 -26.62 8.09
C TYR A 453 -29.60 -26.64 8.20
N GLU A 454 -30.15 -27.34 9.18
CA GLU A 454 -31.58 -27.30 9.49
C GLU A 454 -32.02 -25.92 9.98
N GLU A 455 -31.23 -25.25 10.83
CA GLU A 455 -31.50 -23.88 11.25
C GLU A 455 -31.55 -22.90 10.08
N PHE A 456 -30.59 -23.00 9.16
CA PHE A 456 -30.57 -22.19 7.94
C PHE A 456 -31.88 -22.35 7.16
N TRP A 457 -32.31 -23.59 6.88
CA TRP A 457 -33.54 -23.82 6.11
C TRP A 457 -34.82 -23.42 6.85
N LYS A 458 -34.83 -23.39 8.20
CA LYS A 458 -35.95 -22.82 8.97
C LYS A 458 -36.13 -21.32 8.76
N LEU A 459 -35.04 -20.61 8.44
CA LEU A 459 -35.05 -19.16 8.13
C LEU A 459 -35.35 -18.86 6.66
N ASN A 460 -35.56 -19.89 5.83
CA ASN A 460 -35.83 -19.74 4.41
C ASN A 460 -37.34 -19.79 4.12
N HIS A 461 -37.81 -18.82 3.35
CA HIS A 461 -39.18 -18.72 2.85
C HIS A 461 -39.20 -18.62 1.33
N TYR A 462 -40.30 -19.01 0.71
CA TYR A 462 -40.46 -18.98 -0.74
C TYR A 462 -41.81 -18.41 -1.12
N ILE A 463 -41.82 -17.54 -2.11
CA ILE A 463 -43.03 -16.91 -2.66
C ILE A 463 -43.03 -17.10 -4.17
N ALA A 464 -44.12 -17.65 -4.68
CA ALA A 464 -44.35 -17.74 -6.11
C ALA A 464 -45.05 -16.47 -6.61
N GLY A 465 -44.52 -15.82 -7.66
CA GLY A 465 -45.09 -14.60 -8.22
C GLY A 465 -44.44 -14.19 -9.54
N SER A 466 -45.13 -13.32 -10.29
CA SER A 466 -44.66 -12.77 -11.54
C SER A 466 -43.72 -11.57 -11.35
N TYR A 467 -42.86 -11.31 -12.33
CA TYR A 467 -41.86 -10.23 -12.28
C TYR A 467 -42.40 -8.85 -12.70
N ASP A 468 -43.69 -8.76 -13.03
CA ASP A 468 -44.34 -7.56 -13.58
C ASP A 468 -45.66 -7.17 -12.91
N GLN A 469 -46.31 -8.11 -12.20
CA GLN A 469 -47.63 -7.91 -11.60
C GLN A 469 -47.55 -7.22 -10.24
N LYS A 470 -48.24 -6.07 -10.11
CA LYS A 470 -48.27 -5.28 -8.85
C LYS A 470 -48.71 -6.12 -7.65
N LYS A 471 -49.77 -6.91 -7.80
CA LYS A 471 -50.37 -7.73 -6.74
C LYS A 471 -49.36 -8.70 -6.12
N ASP A 472 -48.48 -9.29 -6.93
CA ASP A 472 -47.51 -10.26 -6.46
C ASP A 472 -46.38 -9.59 -5.64
N PHE A 473 -46.01 -8.36 -5.99
CA PHE A 473 -45.07 -7.55 -5.21
C PHE A 473 -45.71 -7.01 -3.92
N GLU A 474 -47.01 -6.70 -3.92
CA GLU A 474 -47.74 -6.35 -2.68
C GLU A 474 -47.78 -7.55 -1.72
N GLN A 475 -47.94 -8.76 -2.25
CA GLN A 475 -47.87 -9.99 -1.44
C GLN A 475 -46.46 -10.23 -0.90
N LEU A 476 -45.43 -10.01 -1.73
CA LEU A 476 -44.03 -10.05 -1.30
C LEU A 476 -43.81 -9.05 -0.16
N ASN A 477 -44.16 -7.78 -0.34
CA ASN A 477 -43.96 -6.74 0.68
C ASN A 477 -44.62 -7.09 2.01
N ARG A 478 -45.90 -7.48 2.00
CA ARG A 478 -46.59 -7.93 3.22
C ARG A 478 -45.90 -9.10 3.90
N LYS A 479 -45.26 -9.98 3.12
CA LYS A 479 -44.50 -11.10 3.68
C LYS A 479 -43.20 -10.61 4.32
N LEU A 480 -42.49 -9.68 3.69
CA LEU A 480 -41.26 -9.07 4.23
C LEU A 480 -41.53 -8.36 5.55
N GLU A 481 -42.60 -7.56 5.64
CA GLU A 481 -43.00 -6.81 6.85
C GLU A 481 -43.14 -7.71 8.10
N ASN A 482 -43.55 -8.98 7.93
CA ASN A 482 -43.67 -9.92 9.05
C ASN A 482 -42.32 -10.30 9.70
N PHE A 483 -41.21 -10.12 8.97
CA PHE A 483 -39.86 -10.44 9.42
C PHE A 483 -39.13 -9.22 9.98
N GLU A 484 -39.67 -8.03 9.78
CA GLU A 484 -39.06 -6.74 10.13
C GLU A 484 -39.48 -6.29 11.53
N LYS A 485 -39.16 -7.13 12.52
CA LYS A 485 -39.50 -6.85 13.92
C LYS A 485 -38.55 -5.79 14.49
N GLY A 486 -39.08 -4.61 14.82
CA GLY A 486 -38.34 -3.54 15.50
C GLY A 486 -38.53 -2.17 14.86
N ASN A 487 -37.65 -1.24 15.26
CA ASN A 487 -37.65 0.13 14.76
C ASN A 487 -36.86 0.30 13.45
N THR A 488 -35.95 -0.62 13.14
CA THR A 488 -35.10 -0.61 11.94
C THR A 488 -35.06 -2.01 11.35
N ALA A 489 -35.10 -2.13 10.02
CA ALA A 489 -34.87 -3.38 9.30
C ALA A 489 -34.33 -3.10 7.90
N HIS A 490 -33.45 -3.98 7.42
CA HIS A 490 -32.75 -3.82 6.16
C HIS A 490 -33.21 -4.83 5.11
N ARG A 491 -33.31 -4.38 3.86
CA ARG A 491 -33.72 -5.22 2.72
C ARG A 491 -32.61 -5.32 1.69
N LEU A 492 -32.28 -6.55 1.30
CA LEU A 492 -31.35 -6.87 0.23
C LEU A 492 -32.10 -7.60 -0.89
N PHE A 493 -32.07 -7.05 -2.10
CA PHE A 493 -32.70 -7.68 -3.27
C PHE A 493 -31.64 -8.17 -4.25
N TYR A 494 -31.44 -9.47 -4.34
CA TYR A 494 -30.53 -10.09 -5.31
C TYR A 494 -31.29 -10.46 -6.58
N LEU A 495 -30.92 -9.85 -7.71
CA LEU A 495 -31.56 -10.08 -9.01
C LEU A 495 -30.82 -11.18 -9.80
N ALA A 496 -31.01 -12.44 -9.42
CA ALA A 496 -30.53 -13.61 -10.18
C ALA A 496 -31.48 -13.91 -11.37
N LEU A 497 -31.71 -12.88 -12.18
CA LEU A 497 -32.69 -12.84 -13.26
C LEU A 497 -32.02 -12.50 -14.60
N PRO A 498 -32.64 -12.89 -15.74
CA PRO A 498 -32.20 -12.41 -17.04
C PRO A 498 -32.45 -10.89 -17.20
N PRO A 499 -31.66 -10.20 -18.04
CA PRO A 499 -31.67 -8.74 -18.13
C PRO A 499 -33.00 -8.15 -18.62
N ASN A 500 -33.77 -8.91 -19.41
CA ASN A 500 -35.04 -8.46 -19.98
C ASN A 500 -36.14 -8.16 -18.95
N VAL A 501 -35.98 -8.63 -17.70
CA VAL A 501 -36.94 -8.36 -16.62
C VAL A 501 -36.43 -7.34 -15.60
N TYR A 502 -35.19 -6.83 -15.73
CA TYR A 502 -34.61 -5.88 -14.77
C TYR A 502 -35.43 -4.60 -14.65
N GLU A 503 -35.82 -3.97 -15.77
CA GLU A 503 -36.61 -2.74 -15.74
C GLU A 503 -37.92 -2.91 -14.94
N SER A 504 -38.66 -3.98 -15.24
CA SER A 504 -39.94 -4.29 -14.56
C SER A 504 -39.75 -4.57 -13.07
N VAL A 505 -38.80 -5.45 -12.71
CA VAL A 505 -38.59 -5.87 -11.32
C VAL A 505 -38.11 -4.69 -10.47
N THR A 506 -37.14 -3.93 -10.95
CA THR A 506 -36.60 -2.77 -10.20
C THR A 506 -37.64 -1.69 -10.00
N THR A 507 -38.48 -1.42 -11.01
CA THR A 507 -39.64 -0.52 -10.88
C THR A 507 -40.60 -1.00 -9.80
N ARG A 508 -40.93 -2.29 -9.79
CA ARG A 508 -41.85 -2.87 -8.80
C ARG A 508 -41.26 -2.90 -7.39
N ILE A 509 -39.96 -3.16 -7.25
CA ILE A 509 -39.27 -3.07 -5.96
C ILE A 509 -39.39 -1.63 -5.43
N ARG A 510 -39.06 -0.63 -6.26
CA ARG A 510 -39.11 0.79 -5.86
C ARG A 510 -40.51 1.23 -5.45
N LEU A 511 -41.54 0.80 -6.18
CA LEU A 511 -42.92 1.25 -5.92
C LEU A 511 -43.61 0.51 -4.76
N THR A 512 -43.19 -0.71 -4.43
CA THR A 512 -43.98 -1.59 -3.55
C THR A 512 -43.18 -2.24 -2.42
N CYS A 513 -41.87 -2.44 -2.57
CA CYS A 513 -41.06 -3.26 -1.65
C CYS A 513 -39.88 -2.51 -1.02
N MET A 514 -39.84 -1.18 -1.08
CA MET A 514 -38.85 -0.41 -0.32
C MET A 514 -39.11 -0.56 1.19
N GLY A 515 -38.06 -0.60 1.99
CA GLY A 515 -38.19 -0.58 3.45
C GLY A 515 -38.36 0.84 3.98
N ASP A 516 -39.28 1.04 4.93
CA ASP A 516 -39.58 2.37 5.50
C ASP A 516 -38.67 2.76 6.67
N LYS A 517 -37.94 1.79 7.23
CA LYS A 517 -37.29 1.89 8.55
C LYS A 517 -35.78 1.66 8.53
N GLY A 518 -35.19 1.36 7.37
CA GLY A 518 -33.76 1.09 7.22
C GLY A 518 -33.37 1.12 5.75
N TRP A 519 -32.09 0.89 5.47
CA TRP A 519 -31.61 0.89 4.09
C TRP A 519 -32.18 -0.26 3.25
N THR A 520 -32.28 -0.01 1.95
CA THR A 520 -32.63 -1.01 0.93
C THR A 520 -31.55 -1.01 -0.14
N ARG A 521 -30.97 -2.18 -0.44
CA ARG A 521 -29.90 -2.34 -1.44
C ARG A 521 -30.31 -3.37 -2.50
N ILE A 522 -29.94 -3.12 -3.75
CA ILE A 522 -30.20 -4.00 -4.88
C ILE A 522 -28.89 -4.51 -5.47
N ILE A 523 -28.82 -5.82 -5.72
CA ILE A 523 -27.67 -6.50 -6.31
C ILE A 523 -28.04 -6.94 -7.72
N ILE A 524 -27.28 -6.48 -8.71
CA ILE A 524 -27.56 -6.70 -10.13
C ILE A 524 -26.40 -7.45 -10.77
N GLU A 525 -26.73 -8.46 -11.57
CA GLU A 525 -25.78 -9.29 -12.31
C GLU A 525 -25.54 -8.76 -13.72
N LYS A 526 -24.39 -9.17 -14.29
CA LYS A 526 -24.14 -8.99 -15.72
C LYS A 526 -25.12 -9.85 -16.54
N PRO A 527 -25.51 -9.42 -17.76
CA PRO A 527 -24.97 -8.32 -18.54
C PRO A 527 -25.63 -6.96 -18.26
N PHE A 528 -24.81 -5.92 -18.13
CA PHE A 528 -25.26 -4.53 -17.99
C PHE A 528 -25.36 -3.85 -19.36
N GLY A 529 -26.30 -4.29 -20.18
CA GLY A 529 -26.39 -3.91 -21.59
C GLY A 529 -25.47 -4.73 -22.52
N ARG A 530 -25.47 -4.38 -23.80
CA ARG A 530 -24.64 -5.00 -24.87
C ARG A 530 -23.70 -4.00 -25.54
N ASP A 531 -23.88 -2.72 -25.29
CA ASP A 531 -23.09 -1.61 -25.79
C ASP A 531 -23.34 -0.36 -24.92
N ALA A 532 -22.66 0.74 -25.22
CA ALA A 532 -22.80 2.00 -24.49
C ALA A 532 -24.26 2.50 -24.43
N ALA A 533 -25.01 2.41 -25.53
CA ALA A 533 -26.38 2.94 -25.58
C ALA A 533 -27.35 2.11 -24.73
N SER A 534 -27.32 0.78 -24.87
CA SER A 534 -28.16 -0.13 -24.09
C SER A 534 -27.78 -0.17 -22.61
N SER A 535 -26.49 -0.04 -22.29
CA SER A 535 -26.03 0.12 -20.91
C SER A 535 -26.51 1.44 -20.31
N GLN A 536 -26.38 2.54 -21.05
CA GLN A 536 -26.84 3.86 -20.57
C GLN A 536 -28.34 3.84 -20.31
N LYS A 537 -29.15 3.25 -21.18
CA LYS A 537 -30.60 3.10 -20.96
C LYS A 537 -30.92 2.38 -19.65
N LEU A 538 -30.23 1.27 -19.36
CA LEU A 538 -30.41 0.53 -18.10
C LEU A 538 -29.95 1.38 -16.90
N SER A 539 -28.81 2.05 -17.02
CA SER A 539 -28.29 2.92 -15.96
C SER A 539 -29.22 4.09 -15.65
N ASP A 540 -29.73 4.78 -16.67
CA ASP A 540 -30.67 5.89 -16.53
C ASP A 540 -31.94 5.42 -15.83
N HIS A 541 -32.49 4.28 -16.27
CA HIS A 541 -33.65 3.65 -15.63
C HIS A 541 -33.41 3.40 -14.13
N LEU A 542 -32.28 2.76 -13.78
CA LEU A 542 -31.94 2.47 -12.39
C LEU A 542 -31.74 3.75 -11.56
N ALA A 543 -31.08 4.76 -12.11
CA ALA A 543 -30.83 6.03 -11.45
C ALA A 543 -32.11 6.83 -11.16
N THR A 544 -33.19 6.64 -11.95
CA THR A 544 -34.50 7.23 -11.63
C THR A 544 -35.18 6.58 -10.41
N LEU A 545 -34.76 5.37 -10.03
CA LEU A 545 -35.41 4.56 -9.01
C LEU A 545 -34.58 4.44 -7.73
N PHE A 546 -33.26 4.40 -7.82
CA PHE A 546 -32.34 4.15 -6.71
C PHE A 546 -31.17 5.11 -6.76
N SER A 547 -30.69 5.53 -5.59
CA SER A 547 -29.42 6.25 -5.48
C SER A 547 -28.26 5.27 -5.69
N GLU A 548 -27.08 5.77 -6.09
CA GLU A 548 -25.96 4.92 -6.48
C GLU A 548 -25.42 4.08 -5.30
N ASP A 549 -25.52 4.56 -4.06
CA ASP A 549 -25.19 3.83 -2.83
C ASP A 549 -26.12 2.62 -2.55
N GLN A 550 -27.28 2.57 -3.20
CA GLN A 550 -28.22 1.44 -3.12
C GLN A 550 -27.95 0.38 -4.18
N ILE A 551 -27.12 0.65 -5.19
CA ILE A 551 -26.94 -0.23 -6.36
C ILE A 551 -25.58 -0.96 -6.29
N TYR A 552 -25.62 -2.28 -6.33
CA TYR A 552 -24.46 -3.16 -6.26
C TYR A 552 -24.36 -3.99 -7.54
N ARG A 553 -23.61 -3.48 -8.53
CA ARG A 553 -23.38 -4.16 -9.82
C ARG A 553 -22.24 -5.16 -9.68
N ILE A 554 -22.54 -6.45 -9.81
CA ILE A 554 -21.56 -7.52 -9.63
C ILE A 554 -20.64 -7.63 -10.86
N ASP A 555 -19.35 -7.49 -10.60
CA ASP A 555 -18.31 -8.20 -11.32
C ASP A 555 -17.61 -9.16 -10.34
N HIS A 556 -17.89 -10.46 -10.46
CA HIS A 556 -17.37 -11.45 -9.52
C HIS A 556 -15.84 -11.60 -9.55
N TYR A 557 -15.11 -11.04 -10.52
CA TYR A 557 -13.65 -11.02 -10.46
C TYR A 557 -13.13 -10.05 -9.39
N LEU A 558 -13.86 -8.98 -9.07
CA LEU A 558 -13.52 -8.05 -7.98
C LEU A 558 -13.60 -8.70 -6.59
N GLY A 559 -14.37 -9.78 -6.46
CA GLY A 559 -14.46 -10.58 -5.22
C GLY A 559 -13.33 -11.61 -5.06
N LYS A 560 -12.41 -11.74 -6.03
CA LYS A 560 -11.32 -12.72 -5.95
C LYS A 560 -10.17 -12.17 -5.12
N GLU A 561 -9.66 -13.03 -4.23
CA GLU A 561 -8.58 -12.71 -3.28
C GLU A 561 -7.39 -11.99 -3.93
N MET A 562 -6.85 -12.55 -5.01
CA MET A 562 -5.67 -11.99 -5.68
C MET A 562 -5.95 -10.70 -6.45
N VAL A 563 -7.20 -10.44 -6.83
CA VAL A 563 -7.59 -9.18 -7.46
C VAL A 563 -7.65 -8.08 -6.40
N GLN A 564 -8.19 -8.37 -5.21
CA GLN A 564 -8.17 -7.44 -4.07
C GLN A 564 -6.74 -7.16 -3.59
N ASN A 565 -5.89 -8.19 -3.58
CA ASN A 565 -4.50 -8.06 -3.18
C ASN A 565 -3.69 -7.10 -4.08
N LEU A 566 -4.14 -6.78 -5.31
CA LEU A 566 -3.46 -5.81 -6.17
C LEU A 566 -3.27 -4.45 -5.48
N MET A 567 -4.27 -3.98 -4.72
CA MET A 567 -4.16 -2.70 -4.01
C MET A 567 -3.14 -2.76 -2.88
N THR A 568 -3.19 -3.81 -2.06
CA THR A 568 -2.24 -4.03 -0.96
C THR A 568 -0.81 -4.19 -1.49
N LEU A 569 -0.64 -4.93 -2.57
CA LEU A 569 0.66 -5.11 -3.22
C LEU A 569 1.24 -3.79 -3.70
N ARG A 570 0.45 -2.99 -4.42
CA ARG A 570 0.93 -1.72 -4.98
C ARG A 570 1.19 -0.67 -3.91
N PHE A 571 0.21 -0.41 -3.05
CA PHE A 571 0.26 0.76 -2.16
C PHE A 571 0.77 0.46 -0.76
N GLY A 572 0.82 -0.82 -0.36
CA GLY A 572 1.38 -1.26 0.92
C GLY A 572 2.88 -1.54 0.90
N ASN A 573 3.52 -1.62 -0.28
CA ASN A 573 4.91 -2.05 -0.42
C ASN A 573 5.80 -0.98 -1.06
N ARG A 574 6.84 -0.55 -0.33
CA ARG A 574 7.80 0.44 -0.83
C ARG A 574 8.63 -0.07 -2.02
N VAL A 575 8.84 -1.37 -2.13
CA VAL A 575 9.63 -2.00 -3.20
C VAL A 575 8.97 -1.91 -4.57
N PHE A 576 7.63 -1.95 -4.65
CA PHE A 576 6.91 -1.92 -5.93
C PHE A 576 6.54 -0.50 -6.38
N ASN A 577 6.33 0.44 -5.45
CA ASN A 577 5.89 1.80 -5.77
C ASN A 577 6.78 2.54 -6.79
N PRO A 578 8.13 2.57 -6.65
CA PRO A 578 9.03 3.24 -7.60
C PRO A 578 9.08 2.61 -8.98
N THR A 579 8.80 1.30 -9.09
CA THR A 579 8.94 0.54 -10.33
C THR A 579 7.61 0.39 -11.08
N TRP A 580 6.51 0.90 -10.54
CA TRP A 580 5.17 0.79 -11.12
C TRP A 580 4.83 1.91 -12.10
N ASN A 581 5.67 2.11 -13.12
CA ASN A 581 5.54 3.17 -14.12
C ASN A 581 6.25 2.80 -15.42
N ARG A 582 6.05 3.63 -16.45
CA ARG A 582 6.65 3.50 -17.79
C ARG A 582 8.18 3.43 -17.82
N ASP A 583 8.88 3.99 -16.85
CA ASP A 583 10.35 3.97 -16.83
C ASP A 583 10.90 2.58 -16.54
N ASN A 584 10.10 1.75 -15.86
CA ASN A 584 10.51 0.42 -15.41
C ASN A 584 9.69 -0.69 -16.08
N VAL A 585 8.43 -0.44 -16.45
CA VAL A 585 7.53 -1.44 -17.04
C VAL A 585 7.57 -1.36 -18.56
N ALA A 586 7.89 -2.48 -19.20
CA ALA A 586 7.89 -2.61 -20.65
C ALA A 586 6.50 -2.92 -21.23
N SER A 587 5.75 -3.80 -20.56
CA SER A 587 4.38 -4.17 -20.92
C SER A 587 3.63 -4.79 -19.74
N VAL A 588 2.29 -4.68 -19.78
CA VAL A 588 1.39 -5.35 -18.83
C VAL A 588 0.49 -6.31 -19.61
N GLN A 589 0.38 -7.55 -19.16
CA GLN A 589 -0.49 -8.56 -19.75
C GLN A 589 -1.50 -9.06 -18.72
N ILE A 590 -2.77 -9.05 -19.09
CA ILE A 590 -3.87 -9.58 -18.29
C ILE A 590 -4.54 -10.68 -19.10
N THR A 591 -4.48 -11.89 -18.56
CA THR A 591 -4.88 -13.10 -19.27
C THR A 591 -6.03 -13.79 -18.56
N PHE A 592 -7.03 -14.23 -19.33
CA PHE A 592 -8.09 -15.14 -18.90
C PHE A 592 -8.17 -16.31 -19.89
N LYS A 593 -8.18 -17.55 -19.40
CA LYS A 593 -8.21 -18.75 -20.24
C LYS A 593 -9.09 -19.78 -19.61
N GLU A 594 -9.93 -20.39 -20.43
CA GLU A 594 -10.75 -21.54 -20.07
C GLU A 594 -10.41 -22.71 -21.00
N PRO A 595 -10.21 -23.93 -20.46
CA PRO A 595 -9.88 -25.10 -21.25
C PRO A 595 -11.11 -25.78 -21.86
N PHE A 596 -12.30 -25.29 -21.53
CA PHE A 596 -13.57 -25.79 -22.06
C PHE A 596 -14.20 -24.79 -23.04
N GLY A 597 -14.97 -25.30 -24.00
CA GLY A 597 -15.76 -24.50 -24.95
C GLY A 597 -17.04 -23.90 -24.34
N THR A 598 -18.11 -23.78 -25.15
CA THR A 598 -19.41 -23.23 -24.67
C THR A 598 -20.33 -24.25 -24.01
N GLN A 599 -19.98 -25.55 -24.01
CA GLN A 599 -20.67 -26.63 -23.29
C GLN A 599 -22.21 -26.61 -23.46
N GLY A 600 -22.68 -26.52 -24.71
CA GLY A 600 -24.11 -26.51 -25.06
C GLY A 600 -24.84 -25.20 -24.73
N ARG A 601 -24.11 -24.14 -24.32
CA ARG A 601 -24.62 -22.78 -24.17
C ARG A 601 -24.18 -21.87 -25.31
N GLY A 602 -23.79 -22.44 -26.46
CA GLY A 602 -23.28 -21.72 -27.61
C GLY A 602 -24.24 -20.64 -28.10
N GLY A 603 -25.54 -20.93 -28.19
CA GLY A 603 -26.55 -19.97 -28.64
C GLY A 603 -26.70 -18.75 -27.74
N TYR A 604 -26.59 -18.90 -26.41
CA TYR A 604 -26.56 -17.73 -25.52
C TYR A 604 -25.25 -16.95 -25.67
N PHE A 605 -24.11 -17.64 -25.75
CA PHE A 605 -22.81 -17.00 -25.93
C PHE A 605 -22.71 -16.25 -27.27
N ASP A 606 -23.38 -16.74 -28.31
CA ASP A 606 -23.37 -16.17 -29.66
C ASP A 606 -23.91 -14.73 -29.70
N GLU A 607 -24.84 -14.38 -28.82
CA GLU A 607 -25.37 -13.02 -28.73
C GLU A 607 -24.36 -12.01 -28.14
N PHE A 608 -23.36 -12.48 -27.40
CA PHE A 608 -22.45 -11.59 -26.66
C PHE A 608 -21.01 -11.65 -27.17
N GLY A 609 -20.48 -12.85 -27.39
CA GLY A 609 -19.09 -13.11 -27.72
C GLY A 609 -18.12 -12.84 -26.57
N ILE A 610 -16.86 -13.23 -26.75
CA ILE A 610 -15.85 -13.21 -25.68
C ILE A 610 -15.51 -11.80 -25.16
N ILE A 611 -15.62 -10.78 -26.01
CA ILE A 611 -15.31 -9.39 -25.61
C ILE A 611 -16.31 -8.92 -24.55
N ARG A 612 -17.61 -9.15 -24.77
CA ARG A 612 -18.65 -8.77 -23.79
C ARG A 612 -18.68 -9.71 -22.59
N ASP A 613 -18.43 -11.00 -22.80
CA ASP A 613 -18.47 -11.99 -21.72
C ASP A 613 -17.37 -11.76 -20.68
N VAL A 614 -16.14 -11.43 -21.12
CA VAL A 614 -14.94 -11.41 -20.27
C VAL A 614 -14.08 -10.15 -20.38
N MET A 615 -13.86 -9.64 -21.60
CA MET A 615 -12.88 -8.57 -21.80
C MET A 615 -13.37 -7.23 -21.24
N GLN A 616 -14.58 -6.81 -21.62
CA GLN A 616 -15.18 -5.52 -21.27
C GLN A 616 -15.45 -5.36 -19.77
N ASN A 617 -15.66 -6.47 -19.06
CA ASN A 617 -15.89 -6.51 -17.62
C ASN A 617 -14.62 -6.94 -16.87
N HIS A 618 -14.39 -8.23 -16.68
CA HIS A 618 -13.38 -8.81 -15.79
C HIS A 618 -11.97 -8.28 -16.07
N LEU A 619 -11.55 -8.25 -17.35
CA LEU A 619 -10.20 -7.81 -17.69
C LEU A 619 -10.01 -6.30 -17.53
N VAL A 620 -11.02 -5.49 -17.88
CA VAL A 620 -10.99 -4.04 -17.69
C VAL A 620 -11.01 -3.67 -16.21
N GLN A 621 -11.77 -4.40 -15.40
CA GLN A 621 -11.78 -4.24 -13.95
C GLN A 621 -10.39 -4.49 -13.35
N ILE A 622 -9.74 -5.60 -13.71
CA ILE A 622 -8.37 -5.86 -13.29
C ILE A 622 -7.39 -4.80 -13.82
N LEU A 623 -7.54 -4.38 -15.08
CA LEU A 623 -6.73 -3.30 -15.68
C LEU A 623 -6.82 -2.03 -14.85
N SER A 624 -8.03 -1.62 -14.45
CA SER A 624 -8.23 -0.40 -13.67
C SER A 624 -7.48 -0.45 -12.33
N LEU A 625 -7.50 -1.60 -11.63
CA LEU A 625 -6.78 -1.79 -10.37
C LEU A 625 -5.26 -1.85 -10.54
N VAL A 626 -4.79 -2.40 -11.66
CA VAL A 626 -3.36 -2.43 -12.00
C VAL A 626 -2.85 -1.02 -12.34
N ALA A 627 -3.67 -0.21 -13.00
CA ALA A 627 -3.23 1.05 -13.59
C ALA A 627 -3.60 2.32 -12.80
N MET A 628 -4.61 2.30 -11.93
CA MET A 628 -5.06 3.44 -11.10
C MET A 628 -3.92 4.11 -10.34
N GLU A 629 -4.00 5.42 -10.10
CA GLU A 629 -3.08 6.08 -9.17
C GLU A 629 -3.35 5.66 -7.72
N LYS A 630 -2.48 6.08 -6.80
CA LYS A 630 -2.75 5.89 -5.38
C LYS A 630 -3.98 6.73 -4.97
N PRO A 631 -5.03 6.12 -4.42
CA PRO A 631 -6.22 6.85 -3.99
C PRO A 631 -5.91 7.73 -2.77
N ALA A 632 -6.76 8.72 -2.51
CA ALA A 632 -6.63 9.60 -1.35
C ALA A 632 -6.75 8.83 -0.03
N SER A 633 -7.68 7.89 0.03
CA SER A 633 -7.87 6.98 1.17
C SER A 633 -8.31 5.57 0.70
N CYS A 634 -8.66 4.71 1.66
CA CYS A 634 -9.31 3.42 1.39
C CYS A 634 -10.84 3.53 1.29
N HIS A 635 -11.41 4.74 1.30
CA HIS A 635 -12.84 4.95 1.10
C HIS A 635 -13.27 4.40 -0.28
N PRO A 636 -14.41 3.68 -0.39
CA PRO A 636 -14.86 3.09 -1.65
C PRO A 636 -14.90 4.06 -2.82
N ASP A 637 -15.32 5.31 -2.62
CA ASP A 637 -15.38 6.29 -3.70
C ASP A 637 -14.01 6.80 -4.15
N ASP A 638 -13.05 7.03 -3.25
CA ASP A 638 -11.70 7.48 -3.63
C ASP A 638 -11.01 6.43 -4.52
N ILE A 639 -11.26 5.15 -4.25
CA ILE A 639 -10.76 4.03 -5.04
C ILE A 639 -11.45 4.01 -6.41
N ARG A 640 -12.78 4.11 -6.44
CA ARG A 640 -13.57 4.09 -7.67
C ARG A 640 -13.26 5.30 -8.57
N ASP A 641 -12.99 6.46 -7.98
CA ASP A 641 -12.58 7.67 -8.69
C ASP A 641 -11.27 7.46 -9.45
N GLU A 642 -10.26 6.86 -8.81
CA GLU A 642 -8.99 6.57 -9.46
C GLU A 642 -9.09 5.46 -10.53
N LYS A 643 -9.99 4.48 -10.36
CA LYS A 643 -10.33 3.49 -11.41
C LYS A 643 -10.92 4.21 -12.64
N VAL A 644 -11.93 5.04 -12.44
CA VAL A 644 -12.63 5.78 -13.51
C VAL A 644 -11.68 6.74 -14.23
N LYS A 645 -10.85 7.48 -13.48
CA LYS A 645 -9.85 8.40 -14.01
C LYS A 645 -8.90 7.73 -14.98
N VAL A 646 -8.46 6.50 -14.69
CA VAL A 646 -7.64 5.72 -15.62
C VAL A 646 -8.42 5.27 -16.85
N LEU A 647 -9.66 4.78 -16.70
CA LEU A 647 -10.47 4.36 -17.85
C LEU A 647 -10.73 5.52 -18.83
N ARG A 648 -10.94 6.74 -18.31
CA ARG A 648 -11.07 7.97 -19.13
C ARG A 648 -9.82 8.26 -19.98
N CYS A 649 -8.64 7.82 -19.53
CA CYS A 649 -7.38 7.99 -20.28
C CYS A 649 -7.21 6.98 -21.42
N ILE A 650 -8.10 6.00 -21.55
CA ILE A 650 -8.04 4.94 -22.56
C ILE A 650 -8.87 5.34 -23.79
N LYS A 651 -8.22 5.35 -24.95
CA LYS A 651 -8.89 5.57 -26.24
C LYS A 651 -9.68 4.34 -26.68
N ASN A 652 -10.67 4.56 -27.54
CA ASN A 652 -11.48 3.49 -28.11
C ASN A 652 -10.59 2.49 -28.87
N VAL A 653 -10.79 1.20 -28.64
CA VAL A 653 -10.00 0.13 -29.27
C VAL A 653 -10.29 0.09 -30.77
N GLN A 654 -9.25 0.00 -31.58
CA GLN A 654 -9.34 -0.08 -33.04
C GLN A 654 -9.11 -1.51 -33.52
N LEU A 655 -9.69 -1.89 -34.66
CA LEU A 655 -9.59 -3.25 -35.20
C LEU A 655 -8.14 -3.71 -35.45
N ASN A 656 -7.23 -2.80 -35.84
CA ASN A 656 -5.81 -3.11 -36.05
C ASN A 656 -5.02 -3.41 -34.76
N GLN A 657 -5.62 -3.19 -33.59
CA GLN A 657 -5.06 -3.51 -32.28
C GLN A 657 -5.61 -4.82 -31.71
N VAL A 658 -6.40 -5.55 -32.49
CA VAL A 658 -7.18 -6.69 -32.03
C VAL A 658 -6.90 -7.92 -32.89
N VAL A 659 -6.84 -9.09 -32.25
CA VAL A 659 -6.90 -10.40 -32.90
C VAL A 659 -8.12 -11.13 -32.36
N LEU A 660 -9.02 -11.51 -33.26
CA LEU A 660 -10.21 -12.29 -32.94
C LEU A 660 -9.99 -13.74 -33.37
N GLY A 661 -10.44 -14.69 -32.57
CA GLY A 661 -10.35 -16.11 -32.91
C GLY A 661 -11.63 -16.88 -32.59
N GLN A 662 -11.82 -18.00 -33.28
CA GLN A 662 -12.92 -18.95 -33.05
C GLN A 662 -12.36 -20.37 -33.03
N TYR A 663 -12.72 -21.17 -32.01
CA TYR A 663 -12.14 -22.51 -31.88
C TYR A 663 -12.76 -23.50 -32.86
N ILE A 664 -11.91 -24.38 -33.40
CA ILE A 664 -12.28 -25.55 -34.19
C ILE A 664 -11.92 -26.82 -33.42
N GLY A 665 -12.65 -27.90 -33.69
CA GLY A 665 -12.41 -29.20 -33.06
C GLY A 665 -10.99 -29.72 -33.29
N ASP A 666 -10.47 -30.46 -32.33
CA ASP A 666 -9.26 -31.27 -32.45
C ASP A 666 -9.64 -32.72 -32.79
N PRO A 667 -9.50 -33.19 -34.04
CA PRO A 667 -9.85 -34.55 -34.42
C PRO A 667 -9.06 -35.62 -33.65
N ASP A 668 -7.86 -35.28 -33.18
CA ASP A 668 -6.95 -36.18 -32.49
C ASP A 668 -7.15 -36.19 -30.97
N ALA A 669 -8.04 -35.34 -30.43
CA ALA A 669 -8.25 -35.26 -28.99
C ALA A 669 -8.88 -36.54 -28.43
N GLU A 670 -8.46 -36.94 -27.23
CA GLU A 670 -9.08 -38.06 -26.51
C GLU A 670 -10.49 -37.71 -26.00
N ASP A 671 -10.67 -36.47 -25.55
CA ASP A 671 -11.95 -35.95 -25.06
C ASP A 671 -12.93 -35.70 -26.23
N PRO A 672 -14.11 -36.35 -26.25
CA PRO A 672 -15.13 -36.12 -27.27
C PRO A 672 -15.56 -34.66 -27.40
N GLU A 673 -15.59 -33.87 -26.32
CA GLU A 673 -15.95 -32.44 -26.41
C GLU A 673 -14.88 -31.64 -27.17
N ALA A 674 -13.60 -31.99 -26.98
CA ALA A 674 -12.50 -31.30 -27.64
C ALA A 674 -12.44 -31.57 -29.16
N ARG A 675 -13.10 -32.64 -29.64
CA ARG A 675 -13.24 -32.93 -31.08
C ARG A 675 -14.25 -32.02 -31.79
N LEU A 676 -15.07 -31.29 -31.05
CA LEU A 676 -16.10 -30.41 -31.58
C LEU A 676 -15.63 -28.95 -31.59
N GLY A 677 -15.84 -28.28 -32.71
CA GLY A 677 -15.65 -26.84 -32.87
C GLY A 677 -16.83 -26.03 -32.35
N TYR A 678 -16.71 -24.70 -32.41
CA TYR A 678 -17.79 -23.80 -31.96
C TYR A 678 -19.05 -23.96 -32.81
N LEU A 679 -18.88 -24.12 -34.13
CA LEU A 679 -19.97 -24.27 -35.09
C LEU A 679 -20.61 -25.67 -35.09
N ASP A 680 -20.02 -26.64 -34.38
CA ASP A 680 -20.59 -27.97 -34.22
C ASP A 680 -21.64 -28.01 -33.07
N ASP A 681 -21.71 -26.96 -32.24
CA ASP A 681 -22.77 -26.78 -31.25
C ASP A 681 -24.10 -26.47 -31.97
N THR A 682 -25.09 -27.35 -31.84
CA THR A 682 -26.39 -27.24 -32.53
C THR A 682 -27.20 -26.00 -32.14
N THR A 683 -26.83 -25.33 -31.05
CA THR A 683 -27.45 -24.08 -30.62
C THR A 683 -26.83 -22.85 -31.28
N VAL A 684 -25.71 -23.00 -32.00
CA VAL A 684 -24.99 -21.91 -32.69
C VAL A 684 -25.40 -21.87 -34.17
N PRO A 685 -25.64 -20.67 -34.75
CA PRO A 685 -25.86 -20.55 -36.18
C PRO A 685 -24.65 -21.04 -37.00
N ALA A 686 -24.88 -21.86 -38.03
CA ALA A 686 -23.82 -22.52 -38.81
C ALA A 686 -22.81 -21.58 -39.50
N GLY A 687 -23.13 -20.29 -39.66
CA GLY A 687 -22.24 -19.26 -40.21
C GLY A 687 -21.89 -18.18 -39.19
N SER A 688 -21.89 -18.49 -37.90
CA SER A 688 -21.56 -17.53 -36.86
C SER A 688 -20.10 -17.08 -36.94
N ASN A 689 -19.90 -15.76 -36.91
CA ASN A 689 -18.59 -15.13 -36.82
C ASN A 689 -18.24 -14.71 -35.39
N THR A 690 -18.97 -15.22 -34.38
CA THR A 690 -18.76 -14.84 -32.99
C THR A 690 -17.38 -15.26 -32.50
N PRO A 691 -16.57 -14.32 -31.98
CA PRO A 691 -15.25 -14.64 -31.46
C PRO A 691 -15.35 -15.35 -30.11
N THR A 692 -14.68 -16.50 -29.99
CA THR A 692 -14.47 -17.25 -28.73
C THR A 692 -13.12 -16.94 -28.10
N PHE A 693 -12.26 -16.21 -28.81
CA PHE A 693 -10.98 -15.67 -28.36
C PHE A 693 -10.83 -14.21 -28.80
N ALA A 694 -10.28 -13.38 -27.93
CA ALA A 694 -9.89 -12.01 -28.26
C ALA A 694 -8.57 -11.65 -27.59
N PHE A 695 -7.72 -10.97 -28.36
CA PHE A 695 -6.51 -10.31 -27.90
C PHE A 695 -6.64 -8.83 -28.28
N ALA A 696 -6.40 -7.92 -27.35
CA ALA A 696 -6.47 -6.48 -27.60
C ALA A 696 -5.30 -5.74 -26.95
N ILE A 697 -4.77 -4.74 -27.64
CA ILE A 697 -3.79 -3.78 -27.10
C ILE A 697 -4.49 -2.48 -26.72
N LEU A 698 -4.43 -2.13 -25.44
CA LEU A 698 -4.88 -0.85 -24.91
C LEU A 698 -3.67 0.04 -24.58
N LYS A 699 -3.88 1.35 -24.69
CA LYS A 699 -2.90 2.37 -24.28
C LYS A 699 -3.59 3.34 -23.33
N ILE A 700 -2.94 3.62 -22.20
CA ILE A 700 -3.43 4.55 -21.18
C ILE A 700 -2.66 5.86 -21.35
N ASN A 701 -3.34 6.92 -21.80
CA ASN A 701 -2.70 8.20 -22.10
C ASN A 701 -2.62 9.07 -20.84
N ASN A 702 -1.72 8.71 -19.93
CA ASN A 702 -1.38 9.52 -18.76
C ASN A 702 0.13 9.45 -18.50
N GLU A 703 0.63 10.24 -17.56
CA GLU A 703 2.07 10.32 -17.26
C GLU A 703 2.68 8.97 -16.87
N ARG A 704 1.99 8.19 -16.02
CA ARG A 704 2.50 6.91 -15.51
C ARG A 704 2.66 5.85 -16.59
N TRP A 705 1.76 5.79 -17.56
CA TRP A 705 1.62 4.68 -18.50
C TRP A 705 1.85 5.04 -19.97
N ASP A 706 2.23 6.28 -20.27
CA ASP A 706 2.47 6.68 -21.66
C ASP A 706 3.50 5.77 -22.36
N GLY A 707 3.11 5.25 -23.52
CA GLY A 707 3.90 4.29 -24.30
C GLY A 707 3.83 2.83 -23.84
N VAL A 708 3.33 2.53 -22.63
CA VAL A 708 3.24 1.15 -22.12
C VAL A 708 2.01 0.44 -22.69
N PRO A 709 2.17 -0.69 -23.40
CA PRO A 709 1.04 -1.46 -23.92
C PRO A 709 0.43 -2.32 -22.81
N PHE A 710 -0.90 -2.23 -22.69
CA PHE A 710 -1.73 -3.12 -21.87
C PHE A 710 -2.35 -4.18 -22.78
N ILE A 711 -1.92 -5.41 -22.61
CA ILE A 711 -2.32 -6.57 -23.41
C ILE A 711 -3.44 -7.29 -22.68
N LEU A 712 -4.65 -7.29 -23.24
CA LEU A 712 -5.78 -8.08 -22.75
C LEU A 712 -5.93 -9.33 -23.61
N ARG A 713 -5.88 -10.52 -23.01
CA ARG A 713 -6.02 -11.82 -23.70
C ARG A 713 -7.08 -12.65 -23.02
N CYS A 714 -8.17 -12.98 -23.73
CA CYS A 714 -9.17 -13.92 -23.21
C CYS A 714 -9.62 -14.93 -24.27
N GLY A 715 -9.98 -16.14 -23.82
CA GLY A 715 -10.62 -17.11 -24.69
C GLY A 715 -11.05 -18.40 -24.01
N LYS A 716 -11.92 -19.13 -24.72
CA LYS A 716 -12.42 -20.47 -24.37
C LYS A 716 -11.72 -21.55 -25.21
N ALA A 717 -11.85 -22.80 -24.80
CA ALA A 717 -11.22 -23.96 -25.45
C ALA A 717 -9.69 -23.80 -25.64
N LEU A 718 -9.00 -23.25 -24.64
CA LEU A 718 -7.56 -23.05 -24.64
C LEU A 718 -6.82 -24.17 -23.90
N ASN A 719 -5.49 -24.14 -23.88
CA ASN A 719 -4.67 -25.21 -23.30
C ASN A 719 -4.74 -25.37 -21.77
N GLU A 720 -5.29 -24.39 -21.02
CA GLU A 720 -5.33 -24.42 -19.56
C GLU A 720 -6.39 -23.46 -19.00
N ARG A 721 -6.82 -23.69 -17.76
CA ARG A 721 -7.57 -22.70 -16.97
C ARG A 721 -6.60 -21.74 -16.31
N LYS A 722 -6.68 -20.44 -16.59
CA LYS A 722 -5.81 -19.44 -15.96
C LYS A 722 -6.43 -18.05 -15.97
N ALA A 723 -6.35 -17.33 -14.85
CA ALA A 723 -6.47 -15.88 -14.81
C ALA A 723 -5.24 -15.29 -14.12
N GLU A 724 -4.58 -14.30 -14.72
CA GLU A 724 -3.29 -13.81 -14.27
C GLU A 724 -3.04 -12.37 -14.75
N VAL A 725 -2.35 -11.58 -13.93
CA VAL A 725 -1.70 -10.32 -14.29
C VAL A 725 -0.20 -10.54 -14.35
N ARG A 726 0.44 -10.12 -15.43
CA ARG A 726 1.89 -10.15 -15.62
C ARG A 726 2.39 -8.76 -15.95
N VAL A 727 3.28 -8.24 -15.12
CA VAL A 727 4.00 -6.99 -15.35
C VAL A 727 5.41 -7.37 -15.78
N GLN A 728 5.75 -7.12 -17.05
CA GLN A 728 7.09 -7.37 -17.58
C GLN A 728 7.90 -6.08 -17.54
N TYR A 729 9.03 -6.11 -16.84
CA TYR A 729 9.92 -4.96 -16.70
C TYR A 729 10.76 -4.72 -17.97
N GLN A 730 11.34 -3.54 -18.07
CA GLN A 730 12.34 -3.23 -19.10
C GLN A 730 13.63 -4.02 -18.88
N ASP A 731 14.45 -4.09 -19.93
CA ASP A 731 15.80 -4.64 -19.85
C ASP A 731 16.66 -3.76 -18.93
N VAL A 732 17.60 -4.36 -18.20
CA VAL A 732 18.54 -3.61 -17.35
C VAL A 732 19.48 -2.79 -18.26
N PRO A 733 19.57 -1.46 -18.07
CA PRO A 733 20.46 -0.63 -18.88
C PRO A 733 21.94 -0.89 -18.53
N GLY A 734 22.82 -0.76 -19.53
CA GLY A 734 24.27 -0.96 -19.33
C GLY A 734 24.64 -2.42 -19.08
N ASP A 735 24.11 -3.33 -19.91
CA ASP A 735 24.27 -4.77 -19.75
C ASP A 735 25.75 -5.20 -19.74
N ILE A 736 26.15 -5.85 -18.64
CA ILE A 736 27.48 -6.44 -18.42
C ILE A 736 27.48 -7.96 -18.63
N PHE A 737 26.35 -8.55 -19.01
CA PHE A 737 26.14 -9.99 -19.12
C PHE A 737 25.89 -10.45 -20.57
N ASP A 738 26.39 -9.72 -21.56
CA ASP A 738 26.41 -10.09 -22.99
C ASP A 738 25.04 -10.50 -23.58
N GLY A 739 23.97 -9.80 -23.21
CA GLY A 739 22.59 -10.06 -23.68
C GLY A 739 21.95 -11.31 -23.08
N LYS A 740 22.61 -11.94 -22.10
CA LYS A 740 22.08 -13.15 -21.44
C LYS A 740 20.94 -12.83 -20.48
N ALA A 741 20.94 -11.64 -19.87
CA ALA A 741 19.89 -11.20 -18.96
C ALA A 741 18.51 -11.19 -19.65
N LYS A 742 17.49 -11.65 -18.93
CA LYS A 742 16.09 -11.64 -19.37
C LYS A 742 15.30 -10.65 -18.53
N ARG A 743 14.25 -10.08 -19.12
CA ARG A 743 13.35 -9.16 -18.42
C ARG A 743 12.75 -9.81 -17.19
N ASN A 744 12.75 -9.07 -16.09
CA ASN A 744 12.07 -9.50 -14.87
C ASN A 744 10.56 -9.47 -15.09
N GLU A 745 9.83 -10.32 -14.37
CA GLU A 745 8.37 -10.37 -14.46
C GLU A 745 7.77 -10.50 -13.07
N LEU A 746 6.90 -9.56 -12.70
CA LEU A 746 6.02 -9.72 -11.55
C LEU A 746 4.72 -10.37 -12.02
N VAL A 747 4.35 -11.48 -11.38
CA VAL A 747 3.19 -12.26 -11.78
C VAL A 747 2.24 -12.45 -10.60
N ILE A 748 0.99 -12.04 -10.81
CA ILE A 748 -0.13 -12.22 -9.89
C ILE A 748 -1.09 -13.22 -10.52
N ARG A 749 -1.01 -14.49 -10.12
CA ARG A 749 -1.89 -15.55 -10.60
C ARG A 749 -3.16 -15.56 -9.77
N VAL A 750 -4.26 -15.17 -10.40
CA VAL A 750 -5.59 -15.05 -9.76
C VAL A 750 -6.27 -16.40 -9.60
N GLN A 751 -6.13 -17.30 -10.57
CA GLN A 751 -6.62 -18.68 -10.48
C GLN A 751 -6.06 -19.54 -11.64
N PRO A 752 -6.04 -20.88 -11.50
CA PRO A 752 -6.06 -21.63 -10.25
C PRO A 752 -4.72 -21.52 -9.52
N GLY A 753 -4.68 -21.92 -8.24
CA GLY A 753 -3.45 -21.92 -7.44
C GLY A 753 -2.94 -20.50 -7.22
N GLU A 754 -3.72 -19.71 -6.49
CA GLU A 754 -3.47 -18.32 -6.12
C GLU A 754 -2.02 -18.13 -5.68
N ALA A 755 -1.29 -17.28 -6.41
CA ALA A 755 0.13 -17.07 -6.16
C ALA A 755 0.61 -15.71 -6.63
N LEU A 756 1.69 -15.26 -6.02
CA LEU A 756 2.46 -14.08 -6.37
C LEU A 756 3.91 -14.51 -6.55
N TYR A 757 4.53 -14.21 -7.68
CA TYR A 757 5.95 -14.52 -7.86
C TYR A 757 6.66 -13.50 -8.73
N ILE A 758 7.96 -13.32 -8.48
CA ILE A 758 8.82 -12.43 -9.26
C ILE A 758 9.86 -13.29 -9.96
N LYS A 759 9.81 -13.34 -11.28
CA LYS A 759 10.88 -13.91 -12.08
C LYS A 759 12.05 -12.95 -12.18
N MET A 760 13.25 -13.46 -11.92
CA MET A 760 14.49 -12.69 -11.91
C MET A 760 15.67 -13.53 -12.38
N MET A 761 16.80 -12.88 -12.61
CA MET A 761 18.06 -13.55 -12.92
C MET A 761 18.82 -13.86 -11.62
N THR A 762 19.34 -15.07 -11.50
CA THR A 762 20.27 -15.46 -10.44
C THR A 762 21.52 -16.09 -11.03
N LYS A 763 22.60 -16.17 -10.25
CA LYS A 763 23.76 -16.99 -10.60
C LYS A 763 23.33 -18.46 -10.59
N SER A 764 23.60 -19.18 -11.66
CA SER A 764 23.35 -20.63 -11.73
C SER A 764 24.05 -21.34 -10.56
N PRO A 765 23.33 -22.23 -9.84
CA PRO A 765 23.93 -23.06 -8.80
C PRO A 765 25.12 -23.86 -9.35
N GLY A 766 26.23 -23.84 -8.61
CA GLY A 766 27.47 -24.51 -9.02
C GLY A 766 28.67 -23.56 -9.12
N ILE A 767 29.70 -23.99 -9.84
CA ILE A 767 31.02 -23.34 -9.85
C ILE A 767 31.12 -22.23 -10.91
N THR A 768 30.33 -22.30 -11.99
CA THR A 768 30.40 -21.31 -13.09
C THR A 768 29.69 -20.00 -12.72
N PHE A 769 30.06 -18.89 -13.37
CA PHE A 769 29.43 -17.58 -13.19
C PHE A 769 28.26 -17.36 -14.18
N ASP A 770 27.66 -18.45 -14.68
CA ASP A 770 26.52 -18.35 -15.58
C ASP A 770 25.27 -17.87 -14.83
N MET A 771 24.30 -17.35 -15.58
CA MET A 771 23.03 -16.88 -15.05
C MET A 771 21.89 -17.74 -15.56
N GLU A 772 20.85 -17.86 -14.73
CA GLU A 772 19.59 -18.50 -15.09
C GLU A 772 18.39 -17.69 -14.57
N GLU A 773 17.23 -17.88 -15.20
CA GLU A 773 15.96 -17.37 -14.69
C GLU A 773 15.50 -18.23 -13.50
N THR A 774 15.17 -17.58 -12.38
CA THR A 774 14.55 -18.19 -11.19
C THR A 774 13.40 -17.30 -10.69
N GLU A 775 12.78 -17.64 -9.57
CA GLU A 775 11.71 -16.87 -8.97
C GLU A 775 11.79 -16.74 -7.46
N LEU A 776 11.26 -15.63 -6.95
CA LEU A 776 10.79 -15.54 -5.57
C LEU A 776 9.29 -15.85 -5.58
N ASP A 777 8.89 -16.99 -5.01
CA ASP A 777 7.51 -17.49 -5.04
C ASP A 777 6.78 -17.33 -3.71
N PHE A 778 5.52 -16.92 -3.81
CA PHE A 778 4.55 -16.91 -2.74
C PHE A 778 3.25 -17.56 -3.22
N THR A 779 3.16 -18.88 -3.05
CA THR A 779 1.95 -19.66 -3.32
C THR A 779 1.07 -19.80 -2.08
N TYR A 780 -0.19 -19.37 -2.16
CA TYR A 780 -1.12 -19.31 -1.01
C TYR A 780 -1.34 -20.68 -0.37
N ASP A 781 -1.60 -21.72 -1.16
CA ASP A 781 -1.88 -23.07 -0.66
C ASP A 781 -0.67 -23.67 0.08
N SER A 782 0.56 -23.29 -0.30
CA SER A 782 1.78 -23.73 0.39
C SER A 782 2.02 -22.95 1.69
N ARG A 783 1.82 -21.63 1.66
CA ARG A 783 2.11 -20.73 2.79
C ARG A 783 1.02 -20.70 3.86
N TYR A 784 -0.24 -20.82 3.45
CA TYR A 784 -1.44 -20.73 4.27
C TYR A 784 -2.22 -22.06 4.26
N LYS A 785 -1.51 -23.17 4.51
CA LYS A 785 -2.10 -24.50 4.56
C LYS A 785 -3.28 -24.56 5.53
N GLY A 786 -4.44 -25.03 5.05
CA GLY A 786 -5.66 -25.15 5.84
C GLY A 786 -6.52 -23.87 5.90
N LEU A 787 -6.05 -22.76 5.32
CA LEU A 787 -6.85 -21.56 5.12
C LEU A 787 -7.84 -21.80 3.97
N LYS A 788 -9.14 -21.64 4.24
CA LYS A 788 -10.15 -21.62 3.19
C LYS A 788 -10.26 -20.19 2.64
N LEU A 789 -9.89 -20.00 1.38
CA LEU A 789 -10.19 -18.76 0.68
C LEU A 789 -11.69 -18.69 0.37
N PRO A 790 -12.38 -17.59 0.71
CA PRO A 790 -13.79 -17.42 0.37
C PRO A 790 -13.98 -17.37 -1.15
N ASP A 791 -15.08 -17.95 -1.66
CA ASP A 791 -15.50 -17.74 -3.04
C ASP A 791 -15.85 -16.25 -3.24
N ALA A 792 -15.72 -15.76 -4.48
CA ALA A 792 -15.96 -14.36 -4.79
C ALA A 792 -17.37 -13.90 -4.38
N TYR A 793 -18.39 -14.76 -4.50
CA TYR A 793 -19.74 -14.42 -4.06
C TYR A 793 -19.87 -14.34 -2.53
N GLU A 794 -19.12 -15.15 -1.77
CA GLU A 794 -19.11 -15.06 -0.28
C GLU A 794 -18.65 -13.67 0.13
N ARG A 795 -17.55 -13.20 -0.46
CA ARG A 795 -17.02 -11.86 -0.22
C ARG A 795 -18.00 -10.77 -0.64
N LEU A 796 -18.44 -10.77 -1.91
CA LEU A 796 -19.26 -9.70 -2.45
C LEU A 796 -20.60 -9.59 -1.71
N ILE A 797 -21.29 -10.70 -1.45
CA ILE A 797 -22.56 -10.65 -0.70
C ILE A 797 -22.32 -10.06 0.69
N LEU A 798 -21.26 -10.47 1.40
CA LEU A 798 -20.91 -9.91 2.70
C LEU A 798 -20.61 -8.40 2.62
N ASP A 799 -19.91 -7.94 1.58
CA ASP A 799 -19.65 -6.51 1.36
C ASP A 799 -20.96 -5.72 1.25
N VAL A 800 -22.02 -6.27 0.64
CA VAL A 800 -23.34 -5.61 0.58
C VAL A 800 -24.02 -5.56 1.95
N PHE A 801 -23.85 -6.58 2.81
CA PHE A 801 -24.30 -6.50 4.21
C PHE A 801 -23.56 -5.39 4.96
N CYS A 802 -22.24 -5.26 4.74
CA CYS A 802 -21.41 -4.22 5.34
C CYS A 802 -21.56 -2.83 4.69
N GLY A 803 -22.29 -2.71 3.59
CA GLY A 803 -22.42 -1.46 2.83
C GLY A 803 -21.23 -1.06 1.97
N SER A 804 -20.16 -1.88 1.91
CA SER A 804 -18.98 -1.58 1.12
C SER A 804 -19.25 -1.69 -0.39
N GLN A 805 -19.09 -0.58 -1.11
CA GLN A 805 -19.20 -0.56 -2.57
C GLN A 805 -17.84 -0.68 -3.30
N MET A 806 -16.75 -0.88 -2.57
CA MET A 806 -15.38 -0.87 -3.11
C MET A 806 -15.19 -1.89 -4.25
N HIS A 807 -15.83 -3.05 -4.15
CA HIS A 807 -15.70 -4.16 -5.10
C HIS A 807 -16.88 -4.26 -6.07
N PHE A 808 -17.60 -3.15 -6.31
CA PHE A 808 -18.76 -3.09 -7.20
C PHE A 808 -18.57 -2.04 -8.28
N VAL A 809 -19.12 -2.30 -9.46
CA VAL A 809 -18.96 -1.42 -10.62
C VAL A 809 -19.88 -0.21 -10.49
N ARG A 810 -19.31 0.99 -10.46
CA ARG A 810 -20.05 2.25 -10.44
C ARG A 810 -20.58 2.61 -11.83
N ASN A 811 -21.62 3.41 -11.91
CA ASN A 811 -22.25 3.77 -13.19
C ASN A 811 -21.27 4.41 -14.21
N ASP A 812 -20.48 5.37 -13.77
CA ASP A 812 -19.47 6.05 -14.60
C ASP A 812 -18.33 5.12 -15.00
N GLU A 813 -17.95 4.18 -14.13
CA GLU A 813 -16.99 3.12 -14.46
C GLU A 813 -17.50 2.22 -15.60
N LEU A 814 -18.76 1.81 -15.51
CA LEU A 814 -19.41 1.00 -16.54
C LEU A 814 -19.55 1.77 -17.86
N HIS A 815 -19.88 3.07 -17.80
CA HIS A 815 -19.92 3.95 -18.98
C HIS A 815 -18.58 3.96 -19.72
N GLU A 816 -17.48 4.19 -19.00
CA GLU A 816 -16.14 4.23 -19.61
C GLU A 816 -15.73 2.86 -20.17
N ALA A 817 -16.01 1.78 -19.46
CA ALA A 817 -15.77 0.43 -19.97
C ALA A 817 -16.51 0.19 -21.30
N TRP A 818 -17.77 0.59 -21.42
CA TRP A 818 -18.49 0.49 -22.70
C TRP A 818 -18.00 1.45 -23.77
N ARG A 819 -17.62 2.68 -23.43
CA ARG A 819 -17.05 3.65 -24.38
C ARG A 819 -15.82 3.08 -25.10
N ILE A 820 -14.96 2.39 -24.36
CA ILE A 820 -13.71 1.81 -24.88
C ILE A 820 -13.97 0.75 -25.97
N PHE A 821 -14.98 -0.11 -25.80
CA PHE A 821 -15.20 -1.28 -26.67
C PHE A 821 -16.36 -1.14 -27.66
N THR A 822 -17.34 -0.27 -27.41
CA THR A 822 -18.55 -0.18 -28.26
C THR A 822 -18.25 0.05 -29.74
N PRO A 823 -17.35 0.98 -30.14
CA PRO A 823 -17.04 1.18 -31.56
C PRO A 823 -16.47 -0.07 -32.24
N LEU A 824 -15.59 -0.80 -31.56
CA LEU A 824 -15.04 -2.07 -32.04
C LEU A 824 -16.14 -3.12 -32.21
N LEU A 825 -17.01 -3.27 -31.21
CA LEU A 825 -18.10 -4.25 -31.24
C LEU A 825 -19.07 -3.99 -32.40
N HIS A 826 -19.47 -2.73 -32.60
CA HIS A 826 -20.32 -2.34 -33.73
C HIS A 826 -19.63 -2.56 -35.07
N GLN A 827 -18.32 -2.31 -35.17
CA GLN A 827 -17.55 -2.59 -36.38
C GLN A 827 -17.52 -4.10 -36.67
N ILE A 828 -17.25 -4.94 -35.67
CA ILE A 828 -17.25 -6.41 -35.79
C ILE A 828 -18.59 -6.92 -36.33
N GLU A 829 -19.69 -6.42 -35.79
CA GLU A 829 -21.05 -6.82 -36.17
C GLU A 829 -21.44 -6.33 -37.57
N LYS A 830 -21.11 -5.07 -37.88
CA LYS A 830 -21.43 -4.44 -39.17
C LYS A 830 -20.63 -5.04 -40.32
N GLU A 831 -19.33 -5.20 -40.13
CA GLU A 831 -18.41 -5.72 -41.15
C GLU A 831 -18.34 -7.25 -41.17
N LYS A 832 -18.99 -7.91 -40.20
CA LYS A 832 -18.99 -9.37 -40.01
C LYS A 832 -17.58 -9.96 -40.05
N ILE A 833 -16.67 -9.35 -39.31
CA ILE A 833 -15.24 -9.71 -39.29
C ILE A 833 -15.09 -11.20 -38.99
N LEU A 834 -14.37 -11.91 -39.86
CA LEU A 834 -14.11 -13.34 -39.71
C LEU A 834 -13.03 -13.58 -38.65
N PRO A 835 -13.31 -14.32 -37.58
CA PRO A 835 -12.31 -14.67 -36.58
C PRO A 835 -11.33 -15.71 -37.11
N VAL A 836 -10.07 -15.64 -36.67
CA VAL A 836 -9.03 -16.60 -37.04
C VAL A 836 -9.30 -17.96 -36.38
N PRO A 837 -9.31 -19.08 -37.12
CA PRO A 837 -9.53 -20.39 -36.52
C PRO A 837 -8.35 -20.78 -35.61
N TYR A 838 -8.63 -21.36 -34.46
CA TYR A 838 -7.62 -21.97 -33.60
C TYR A 838 -8.07 -23.33 -33.08
N LYS A 839 -7.12 -24.26 -32.98
CA LYS A 839 -7.39 -25.63 -32.52
C LYS A 839 -7.83 -25.65 -31.05
N TYR A 840 -8.86 -26.42 -30.70
CA TYR A 840 -9.25 -26.67 -29.31
C TYR A 840 -8.04 -27.12 -28.49
N GLY A 841 -7.85 -26.57 -27.29
CA GLY A 841 -6.73 -26.90 -26.43
C GLY A 841 -5.40 -26.23 -26.83
N SER A 842 -5.36 -25.41 -27.88
CA SER A 842 -4.20 -24.60 -28.22
C SER A 842 -4.10 -23.33 -27.35
N ARG A 843 -3.06 -22.52 -27.55
CA ARG A 843 -2.94 -21.21 -26.88
C ARG A 843 -3.81 -20.11 -27.53
N GLY A 844 -4.51 -20.41 -28.63
CA GLY A 844 -5.21 -19.44 -29.47
C GLY A 844 -4.47 -19.16 -30.79
N PRO A 845 -4.91 -18.16 -31.57
CA PRO A 845 -4.29 -17.78 -32.85
C PRO A 845 -2.83 -17.35 -32.69
N LYS A 846 -1.98 -17.67 -33.67
CA LYS A 846 -0.54 -17.32 -33.66
C LYS A 846 -0.32 -15.82 -33.79
N GLU A 847 -1.21 -15.15 -34.51
CA GLU A 847 -1.28 -13.72 -34.73
C GLU A 847 -1.33 -12.94 -33.41
N ALA A 848 -1.92 -13.52 -32.36
CA ALA A 848 -1.95 -12.90 -31.03
C ALA A 848 -0.54 -12.87 -30.38
N ASP A 849 0.23 -13.94 -30.52
CA ASP A 849 1.60 -13.99 -30.00
C ASP A 849 2.54 -13.07 -30.82
N GLU A 850 2.34 -12.97 -32.14
CA GLU A 850 3.05 -12.01 -33.00
C GLU A 850 2.72 -10.55 -32.64
N MET A 851 1.44 -10.26 -32.37
CA MET A 851 1.00 -8.92 -31.97
C MET A 851 1.57 -8.55 -30.60
N ALA A 852 1.64 -9.47 -29.64
CA ALA A 852 2.30 -9.25 -28.36
C ALA A 852 3.78 -8.90 -28.54
N LYS A 853 4.51 -9.66 -29.37
CA LYS A 853 5.92 -9.41 -29.66
C LYS A 853 6.16 -8.04 -30.28
N LYS A 854 5.29 -7.60 -31.19
CA LYS A 854 5.32 -6.24 -31.78
C LYS A 854 5.06 -5.13 -30.76
N HIS A 855 4.40 -5.44 -29.65
CA HIS A 855 4.04 -4.50 -28.58
C HIS A 855 4.85 -4.76 -27.30
N ASN A 856 6.17 -4.88 -27.44
CA ASN A 856 7.14 -4.89 -26.34
C ASN A 856 6.95 -5.98 -25.28
N PHE A 857 6.27 -7.07 -25.62
CA PHE A 857 6.25 -8.29 -24.81
C PHE A 857 7.28 -9.30 -25.33
N ALA A 858 8.26 -9.64 -24.51
CA ALA A 858 9.31 -10.61 -24.84
C ALA A 858 8.97 -11.99 -24.24
N TYR A 859 8.92 -13.03 -25.07
CA TYR A 859 8.83 -14.41 -24.63
C TYR A 859 10.13 -15.14 -24.96
N TYR A 860 10.88 -15.56 -23.93
CA TYR A 860 12.19 -16.18 -24.11
C TYR A 860 12.15 -17.71 -24.17
N GLY A 861 11.16 -18.35 -23.53
CA GLY A 861 11.05 -19.81 -23.46
C GLY A 861 12.17 -20.52 -22.67
N SER A 862 13.10 -19.77 -22.07
CA SER A 862 14.23 -20.30 -21.29
C SER A 862 13.87 -20.63 -19.84
N TYR A 863 12.88 -19.94 -19.26
CA TYR A 863 12.40 -20.19 -17.90
C TYR A 863 11.83 -21.60 -17.74
N LYS A 864 12.39 -22.36 -16.79
CA LYS A 864 11.94 -23.70 -16.43
C LYS A 864 11.56 -23.72 -14.96
N TRP A 865 10.30 -24.04 -14.71
CA TRP A 865 9.79 -24.18 -13.35
C TRP A 865 9.39 -25.64 -13.10
N ILE A 866 9.84 -26.18 -11.98
CA ILE A 866 9.43 -27.48 -11.46
C ILE A 866 8.85 -27.22 -10.08
N LYS A 867 7.66 -27.77 -9.80
CA LYS A 867 7.02 -27.61 -8.51
C LYS A 867 7.95 -28.20 -7.42
N PRO A 868 8.39 -27.39 -6.43
CA PRO A 868 9.29 -27.85 -5.37
C PRO A 868 8.62 -28.81 -4.39
#